data_AF-Q1QQM1-F1
#
_entry.id   AF-Q1QQM1-F1
#
_cell.length_a   1.000
_cell.length_b   1.000
_cell.length_c   1.000
_cell.angle_alpha   90.00
_cell.angle_beta   90.00
_cell.angle_gamma   90.00
#
_symmetry.space_group_name_H-M   'P 1'
#
loop_
_entity.id
_entity.type
_entity.pdbx_description
1 polymer ?
#
loop_
_entity_poly.entity_id
_entity_poly.type
_entity_poly.pdbx_seq_one_letter_code
_entity_poly.pdbx_strand_id
1 'polypeptide(L)'
;MNAREAAVRRSNRLRIRLLTLSGLVALAAAPAFAAEPTPGSACTGVGNYTVSGGPELSGVGHLMVCSGSVWNSVLDFDAAANSVLPYALSLSGDISPAQITANQNDYNPAGLSTASVLRMSSDASRNVTSLAGGVDGRIVTLMNIGSNSIILKNDDGATGTAANRFALAGDLALTPNQAVILTYDSTASRWRAASNGTATSTFSCPSGFTKLQSQGQTLGCMKDSVVAASGLNCRDAATSCWNSYGGRLPTYNEYKAAQASIGGFTIHANLEWVGSPSWNSADNESCGGIEPTAGGIPSSYPYTRTDHAYRCFIPAGSNGGPGSSANAAGSDTQVQFNDGGTALGGDGGLIYNKATDTLTTGALTVNSALGVTGATGVAGTLALSGDISPAQITANQNNYNPAGLSTASVLRVNSNASRNITSLAGGADGRVVTVMNIGSFPIVLKNDDGATGTAANRFALTGDLALAAKQSAMLMYDSTALRWRQIANGTATGSGDNLGNHTATQNIVLGSNYLSGDGGNEGIAVDASGKIGIGITPATALLTVNGDAVVNTSLTAFGGMLGSNGSVGTPGYRFYFDPDTGLYSPGDNANVLGFVTGGTERARIDANGNVGIGTSPVSGTRISVADSGGGVSEIATLINSSPASAGTGVGIVYQGPSSIKLGSVGAMWEDGTGNNSGLYFNTRNTSYSSKMYLSAAGDLGIGTIGVPKERLHIYSTDPAETGLTIATPGTGDQQAVLNLLTKSNGSDTLGDATSAGWQIWANGDGSTAFGAIGGPNTFGIGFVDGAGWDPAAFQILPNGRIGIGTHANGELPGTTLDVGGSFALSGDISPAQIAADQNDYDPAEYDIKTSVLRLTSDASHSITGIVDGADGRVLTLLNVGSNPIVLSNQNASSAAANRFAIGADFTIGADQSVSLIYDDTSQRWRSASLPFESSGLVGPSGCATIGDLCADGTVFAGYHPITQEHLFIPTTDQGTTSQWKTSTGTNDIATDSTYDGRANTNQVANSTTFPAFKLCKDLTTGGHSDWYLPSRVELYYLWSVQGTIEAAGNITNLQNASYYWSSTEYDTNSAWPQYFPNGTQGYANKLTAFRVRCVRR
;
A
#
# COMPACT_ATOMS: atom_id res chain seq x y z
N MET A 1 7.46 0.73 32.44
CA MET A 1 8.07 0.06 33.61
C MET A 1 7.25 -1.16 33.97
N ASN A 2 7.87 -2.20 34.52
CA ASN A 2 7.37 -3.35 35.33
C ASN A 2 5.94 -3.87 35.03
N ALA A 3 5.65 -5.07 34.49
CA ALA A 3 6.21 -6.44 34.53
C ALA A 3 5.66 -7.36 35.64
N ARG A 4 5.64 -8.68 35.34
CA ARG A 4 5.19 -9.86 36.14
C ARG A 4 3.67 -10.15 36.11
N GLU A 5 3.20 -11.28 35.56
CA GLU A 5 3.28 -12.71 35.99
C GLU A 5 2.31 -13.03 37.15
N ALA A 6 1.50 -14.11 37.20
CA ALA A 6 1.09 -15.15 36.22
C ALA A 6 -0.21 -15.84 36.77
N ALA A 7 -0.82 -16.94 36.30
CA ALA A 7 -0.49 -17.95 35.29
C ALA A 7 -1.75 -18.75 34.80
N VAL A 8 -1.54 -19.64 33.81
CA VAL A 8 -2.04 -21.05 33.67
C VAL A 8 -3.32 -21.50 34.43
N ARG A 9 -4.29 -22.25 33.88
CA ARG A 9 -4.78 -22.82 32.57
C ARG A 9 -6.17 -23.42 32.93
N ARG A 10 -7.16 -23.82 32.12
CA ARG A 10 -7.59 -23.91 30.69
C ARG A 10 -9.14 -24.17 30.79
N SER A 11 -10.04 -24.34 29.81
CA SER A 11 -10.19 -24.31 28.33
C SER A 11 -11.72 -24.34 28.08
N ASN A 12 -12.34 -23.92 26.97
CA ASN A 12 -11.92 -23.30 25.71
C ASN A 12 -13.03 -22.34 25.22
N ARG A 13 -12.67 -21.32 24.44
CA ARG A 13 -13.56 -20.56 23.53
C ARG A 13 -12.70 -20.00 22.39
N LEU A 14 -13.28 -19.86 21.19
CA LEU A 14 -12.82 -18.86 20.23
C LEU A 14 -14.01 -18.29 19.43
N ARG A 15 -14.61 -17.23 19.96
CA ARG A 15 -15.30 -16.19 19.19
C ARG A 15 -14.47 -14.92 19.37
N ILE A 16 -14.18 -14.18 18.30
CA ILE A 16 -13.45 -12.92 18.37
C ILE A 16 -14.36 -11.78 17.90
N ARG A 17 -14.49 -10.75 18.73
CA ARG A 17 -14.95 -9.41 18.35
C ARG A 17 -14.07 -8.37 19.07
N LEU A 18 -13.32 -7.61 18.28
CA LEU A 18 -13.21 -6.14 18.29
C LEU A 18 -13.23 -5.39 19.65
N LEU A 19 -12.15 -4.65 19.97
CA LEU A 19 -12.12 -3.15 20.03
C LEU A 19 -10.82 -2.55 20.64
N THR A 20 -10.71 -1.22 20.53
CA THR A 20 -9.63 -0.28 20.96
C THR A 20 -8.37 -0.26 20.05
N LEU A 21 -7.91 0.80 19.34
CA LEU A 21 -8.20 2.26 19.18
C LEU A 21 -7.13 3.20 19.80
N SER A 22 -6.38 3.97 18.96
CA SER A 22 -5.86 5.34 19.23
C SER A 22 -5.02 5.95 18.09
N GLY A 23 -5.47 7.08 17.50
CA GLY A 23 -4.68 8.18 16.86
C GLY A 23 -3.82 7.93 15.59
N LEU A 24 -3.56 8.91 14.70
CA LEU A 24 -4.06 10.29 14.57
C LEU A 24 -3.78 10.89 13.14
N VAL A 25 -4.74 11.64 12.57
CA VAL A 25 -4.65 12.73 11.54
C VAL A 25 -3.89 12.55 10.20
N ALA A 26 -4.62 12.77 9.09
CA ALA A 26 -4.21 13.57 7.90
C ALA A 26 -5.48 13.98 7.09
N LEU A 27 -5.46 15.08 6.32
CA LEU A 27 -6.62 15.63 5.57
C LEU A 27 -6.45 15.55 4.04
N ALA A 28 -7.54 15.24 3.32
CA ALA A 28 -7.84 15.72 1.95
C ALA A 28 -9.33 15.49 1.62
N ALA A 29 -9.88 16.15 0.61
CA ALA A 29 -11.27 16.03 0.15
C ALA A 29 -11.38 15.43 -1.27
N ALA A 30 -12.63 15.24 -1.73
CA ALA A 30 -13.08 14.76 -3.06
C ALA A 30 -13.61 13.27 -3.07
N PRO A 31 -14.14 12.72 -4.18
CA PRO A 31 -15.60 12.77 -4.37
C PRO A 31 -16.26 11.45 -4.83
N ALA A 32 -17.60 11.47 -4.84
CA ALA A 32 -18.51 10.42 -5.33
C ALA A 32 -18.49 9.09 -4.54
N PHE A 33 -19.62 8.40 -4.55
CA PHE A 33 -19.65 6.98 -4.20
C PHE A 33 -18.93 6.24 -5.35
N ALA A 34 -17.77 5.64 -5.05
CA ALA A 34 -17.02 4.89 -6.04
C ALA A 34 -17.87 3.74 -6.60
N ALA A 35 -17.84 3.56 -7.92
CA ALA A 35 -18.47 2.41 -8.55
C ALA A 35 -17.90 1.11 -7.96
N GLU A 36 -18.77 0.10 -7.80
CA GLU A 36 -18.37 -1.22 -7.28
C GLU A 36 -17.21 -1.77 -8.15
N PRO A 37 -16.05 -2.15 -7.57
CA PRO A 37 -14.86 -2.42 -8.35
C PRO A 37 -15.07 -3.61 -9.27
N THR A 38 -14.87 -3.42 -10.57
CA THR A 38 -14.92 -4.47 -11.60
C THR A 38 -13.50 -4.94 -11.97
N PRO A 39 -13.33 -6.13 -12.58
CA PRO A 39 -12.05 -6.56 -13.08
C PRO A 39 -11.41 -5.51 -14.02
N GLY A 40 -10.15 -5.16 -13.76
CA GLY A 40 -9.42 -4.06 -14.42
C GLY A 40 -9.52 -2.70 -13.71
N SER A 41 -10.42 -2.52 -12.74
CA SER A 41 -10.49 -1.30 -11.91
C SER A 41 -9.23 -1.13 -11.05
N ALA A 42 -8.83 0.11 -10.79
CA ALA A 42 -7.64 0.42 -10.00
C ALA A 42 -7.75 -0.11 -8.55
N CYS A 43 -6.63 -0.57 -7.99
CA CYS A 43 -6.54 -1.10 -6.64
C CYS A 43 -5.22 -0.72 -5.97
N THR A 44 -5.16 -0.76 -4.64
CA THR A 44 -3.93 -0.56 -3.87
C THR A 44 -3.74 -1.69 -2.84
N GLY A 45 -2.48 -2.07 -2.62
CA GLY A 45 -2.10 -3.20 -1.76
C GLY A 45 -2.22 -4.56 -2.45
N VAL A 46 -1.08 -5.11 -2.89
CA VAL A 46 -0.99 -6.46 -3.49
C VAL A 46 -1.60 -7.49 -2.52
N GLY A 47 -2.50 -8.34 -3.02
CA GLY A 47 -3.12 -9.40 -2.22
C GLY A 47 -4.31 -8.97 -1.36
N ASN A 48 -4.76 -7.71 -1.45
CA ASN A 48 -6.09 -7.34 -0.97
C ASN A 48 -7.17 -8.06 -1.80
N TYR A 49 -8.27 -8.46 -1.16
CA TYR A 49 -9.40 -9.15 -1.77
C TYR A 49 -10.67 -8.31 -1.70
N THR A 50 -11.55 -8.43 -2.70
CA THR A 50 -12.91 -7.85 -2.67
C THR A 50 -13.88 -8.76 -3.43
N VAL A 51 -15.18 -8.58 -3.18
CA VAL A 51 -16.25 -9.14 -4.01
C VAL A 51 -17.00 -7.97 -4.65
N SER A 52 -17.49 -8.14 -5.87
CA SER A 52 -18.50 -7.23 -6.47
C SER A 52 -19.59 -8.01 -7.20
N GLY A 53 -20.76 -7.38 -7.40
CA GLY A 53 -21.91 -8.00 -8.06
C GLY A 53 -22.73 -8.86 -7.09
N GLY A 54 -23.55 -8.21 -6.27
CA GLY A 54 -24.65 -8.85 -5.55
C GLY A 54 -25.91 -9.03 -6.41
N PRO A 55 -26.97 -9.67 -5.89
CA PRO A 55 -28.21 -10.00 -6.63
C PRO A 55 -29.07 -8.78 -7.05
N GLU A 56 -28.60 -7.55 -6.80
CA GLU A 56 -29.25 -6.30 -7.21
C GLU A 56 -29.11 -6.01 -8.72
N LEU A 57 -28.19 -6.70 -9.43
CA LEU A 57 -27.96 -6.54 -10.87
C LEU A 57 -27.89 -7.90 -11.57
N SER A 58 -28.45 -8.00 -12.78
CA SER A 58 -28.53 -9.24 -13.57
C SER A 58 -27.22 -9.58 -14.31
N GLY A 59 -26.09 -9.49 -13.60
CA GLY A 59 -24.74 -9.68 -14.14
C GLY A 59 -23.98 -10.85 -13.49
N VAL A 60 -22.74 -11.03 -13.92
CA VAL A 60 -21.78 -11.95 -13.29
C VAL A 60 -21.22 -11.29 -12.04
N GLY A 61 -21.23 -12.01 -10.91
CA GLY A 61 -20.53 -11.58 -9.69
C GLY A 61 -19.06 -12.01 -9.72
N HIS A 62 -18.18 -11.28 -9.04
CA HIS A 62 -16.73 -11.52 -9.08
C HIS A 62 -16.12 -11.52 -7.68
N LEU A 63 -15.39 -12.58 -7.32
CA LEU A 63 -14.38 -12.54 -6.25
C LEU A 63 -13.04 -12.15 -6.88
N MET A 64 -12.43 -11.05 -6.44
CA MET A 64 -11.22 -10.48 -7.04
C MET A 64 -10.07 -10.32 -6.05
N VAL A 65 -8.85 -10.25 -6.59
CA VAL A 65 -7.61 -9.92 -5.87
C VAL A 65 -6.86 -8.76 -6.55
N CYS A 66 -6.29 -7.88 -5.73
CA CYS A 66 -5.50 -6.75 -6.19
C CYS A 66 -4.08 -7.17 -6.57
N SER A 67 -3.64 -6.87 -7.80
CA SER A 67 -2.25 -7.10 -8.26
C SER A 67 -1.26 -6.03 -7.78
N GLY A 68 -1.71 -5.07 -6.97
CA GLY A 68 -0.97 -3.87 -6.58
C GLY A 68 -1.30 -2.64 -7.42
N SER A 69 -1.90 -2.84 -8.60
CA SER A 69 -2.35 -1.75 -9.49
C SER A 69 -3.81 -1.91 -9.96
N VAL A 70 -4.27 -3.13 -10.25
CA VAL A 70 -5.64 -3.41 -10.70
C VAL A 70 -6.26 -4.64 -10.03
N TRP A 71 -7.58 -4.65 -9.89
CA TRP A 71 -8.37 -5.81 -9.49
C TRP A 71 -8.43 -6.84 -10.62
N ASN A 72 -8.18 -8.11 -10.30
CA ASN A 72 -8.24 -9.24 -11.23
C ASN A 72 -9.22 -10.26 -10.65
N SER A 73 -10.11 -10.82 -11.46
CA SER A 73 -11.01 -11.86 -10.95
C SER A 73 -10.23 -13.14 -10.59
N VAL A 74 -10.68 -13.79 -9.52
CA VAL A 74 -10.20 -15.08 -9.03
C VAL A 74 -11.28 -16.13 -9.27
N LEU A 75 -12.55 -15.76 -9.15
CA LEU A 75 -13.71 -16.62 -9.37
C LEU A 75 -14.89 -15.77 -9.83
N ASP A 76 -15.49 -16.17 -10.96
CA ASP A 76 -16.69 -15.55 -11.54
C ASP A 76 -17.92 -16.40 -11.19
N PHE A 77 -19.01 -15.76 -10.76
CA PHE A 77 -20.28 -16.39 -10.39
C PHE A 77 -21.36 -15.98 -11.39
N ASP A 78 -21.96 -16.94 -12.11
CA ASP A 78 -23.11 -16.64 -12.96
C ASP A 78 -24.42 -16.47 -12.16
N ALA A 79 -25.48 -16.02 -12.83
CA ALA A 79 -26.80 -15.82 -12.22
C ALA A 79 -27.50 -17.14 -11.75
N ALA A 80 -26.91 -18.29 -12.02
CA ALA A 80 -27.32 -19.61 -11.51
C ALA A 80 -26.36 -20.14 -10.42
N ALA A 81 -25.44 -19.29 -9.93
CA ALA A 81 -24.38 -19.60 -8.97
C ALA A 81 -23.33 -20.63 -9.42
N ASN A 82 -23.20 -20.89 -10.73
CA ASN A 82 -22.07 -21.66 -11.24
C ASN A 82 -20.79 -20.82 -11.11
N SER A 83 -19.72 -21.44 -10.62
CA SER A 83 -18.44 -20.78 -10.37
C SER A 83 -17.42 -21.12 -11.47
N VAL A 84 -16.89 -20.11 -12.15
CA VAL A 84 -15.91 -20.23 -13.25
C VAL A 84 -14.57 -19.61 -12.83
N LEU A 85 -13.46 -20.27 -13.17
CA LEU A 85 -12.11 -19.73 -12.98
C LEU A 85 -11.66 -19.01 -14.27
N PRO A 86 -11.57 -17.67 -14.29
CA PRO A 86 -11.21 -16.92 -15.51
C PRO A 86 -9.70 -16.97 -15.86
N TYR A 87 -8.87 -17.49 -14.96
CA TYR A 87 -7.43 -17.69 -15.17
C TYR A 87 -7.01 -19.12 -14.83
N ALA A 88 -5.87 -19.56 -15.38
CA ALA A 88 -5.32 -20.89 -15.11
C ALA A 88 -4.94 -21.07 -13.63
N LEU A 89 -5.29 -22.22 -13.05
CA LEU A 89 -5.00 -22.55 -11.66
C LEU A 89 -3.49 -22.62 -11.40
N SER A 90 -2.98 -21.74 -10.55
CA SER A 90 -1.58 -21.74 -10.09
C SER A 90 -1.46 -22.35 -8.71
N LEU A 91 -0.56 -23.33 -8.54
CA LEU A 91 -0.31 -24.00 -7.26
C LEU A 91 0.79 -23.28 -6.48
N SER A 92 0.51 -22.89 -5.24
CA SER A 92 1.43 -22.13 -4.39
C SER A 92 2.25 -23.03 -3.45
N GLY A 93 3.38 -22.53 -2.96
CA GLY A 93 4.26 -23.31 -2.09
C GLY A 93 4.87 -24.53 -2.80
N ASP A 94 5.77 -24.29 -3.74
CA ASP A 94 6.68 -25.34 -4.22
C ASP A 94 7.79 -25.56 -3.19
N ILE A 95 7.96 -26.81 -2.75
CA ILE A 95 9.09 -27.21 -1.90
C ILE A 95 9.86 -28.37 -2.53
N SER A 96 11.19 -28.28 -2.46
CA SER A 96 12.11 -29.35 -2.84
C SER A 96 12.83 -29.87 -1.58
N PRO A 97 12.33 -30.92 -0.91
CA PRO A 97 12.96 -31.47 0.29
C PRO A 97 14.35 -32.05 0.05
N ALA A 98 15.08 -32.29 1.14
CA ALA A 98 16.29 -33.10 1.10
C ALA A 98 16.03 -34.50 0.52
N GLN A 99 17.01 -35.04 -0.21
CA GLN A 99 16.92 -36.33 -0.90
C GLN A 99 16.55 -37.47 0.07
N ILE A 100 15.59 -38.29 -0.33
CA ILE A 100 15.09 -39.41 0.45
C ILE A 100 16.11 -40.56 0.38
N THR A 101 16.76 -40.85 1.52
CA THR A 101 17.81 -41.88 1.67
C THR A 101 17.32 -43.19 2.31
N ALA A 102 16.03 -43.29 2.64
CA ALA A 102 15.39 -44.49 3.19
C ALA A 102 13.89 -44.47 2.86
N ASN A 103 13.21 -45.62 2.94
CA ASN A 103 11.75 -45.68 2.78
C ASN A 103 11.06 -44.80 3.85
N GLN A 104 9.99 -44.10 3.46
CA GLN A 104 9.31 -43.11 4.31
C GLN A 104 7.91 -43.56 4.70
N ASN A 105 7.59 -43.39 5.98
CA ASN A 105 6.25 -43.50 6.54
C ASN A 105 5.87 -42.14 7.14
N ASP A 106 4.60 -41.74 7.01
CA ASP A 106 4.07 -40.45 7.46
C ASP A 106 4.94 -39.25 7.02
N TYR A 107 5.34 -39.25 5.75
CA TYR A 107 6.35 -38.33 5.21
C TYR A 107 5.93 -36.87 5.43
N ASN A 108 6.78 -36.11 6.12
CA ASN A 108 6.49 -34.76 6.59
C ASN A 108 7.74 -33.85 6.52
N PRO A 109 8.24 -33.52 5.31
CA PRO A 109 9.34 -32.58 5.16
C PRO A 109 8.97 -31.18 5.62
N ALA A 110 9.97 -30.39 6.03
CA ALA A 110 9.78 -29.02 6.45
C ALA A 110 9.08 -28.19 5.35
N GLY A 111 8.04 -27.44 5.74
CA GLY A 111 7.19 -26.67 4.82
C GLY A 111 6.00 -27.43 4.21
N LEU A 112 5.86 -28.75 4.43
CA LEU A 112 4.75 -29.53 3.83
C LEU A 112 3.36 -28.96 4.17
N SER A 113 3.17 -28.36 5.35
CA SER A 113 1.88 -27.79 5.77
C SER A 113 1.37 -26.64 4.89
N THR A 114 2.24 -25.98 4.11
CA THR A 114 1.90 -24.87 3.22
C THR A 114 2.19 -25.16 1.75
N ALA A 115 2.54 -26.41 1.41
CA ALA A 115 2.94 -26.78 0.06
C ALA A 115 1.78 -27.35 -0.79
N SER A 116 1.63 -26.87 -2.02
CA SER A 116 0.79 -27.51 -3.05
C SER A 116 1.60 -28.28 -4.10
N VAL A 117 2.93 -28.09 -4.15
CA VAL A 117 3.85 -28.87 -5.00
C VAL A 117 5.01 -29.40 -4.16
N LEU A 118 5.29 -30.70 -4.32
CA LEU A 118 6.28 -31.45 -3.55
C LEU A 118 7.27 -32.12 -4.50
N ARG A 119 8.42 -31.49 -4.73
CA ARG A 119 9.47 -31.92 -5.66
C ARG A 119 10.48 -32.82 -4.96
N MET A 120 10.25 -34.12 -5.05
CA MET A 120 10.97 -35.15 -4.31
C MET A 120 12.11 -35.74 -5.14
N SER A 121 13.18 -36.15 -4.47
CA SER A 121 14.25 -36.96 -5.07
C SER A 121 14.64 -38.07 -4.10
N SER A 122 15.18 -39.18 -4.60
CA SER A 122 15.71 -40.29 -3.80
C SER A 122 17.08 -40.77 -4.27
N ASP A 123 17.84 -41.40 -3.39
CA ASP A 123 19.17 -41.95 -3.64
C ASP A 123 19.15 -43.30 -4.39
N ALA A 124 18.07 -44.06 -4.19
CA ALA A 124 17.73 -45.32 -4.85
C ALA A 124 16.21 -45.37 -5.11
N SER A 125 15.68 -46.51 -5.57
CA SER A 125 14.21 -46.72 -5.56
C SER A 125 13.70 -46.76 -4.11
N ARG A 126 12.78 -45.86 -3.74
CA ARG A 126 12.29 -45.73 -2.35
C ARG A 126 10.77 -45.75 -2.28
N ASN A 127 10.24 -46.44 -1.27
CA ASN A 127 8.82 -46.47 -0.97
C ASN A 127 8.42 -45.28 -0.09
N VAL A 128 7.23 -44.72 -0.33
CA VAL A 128 6.53 -43.79 0.55
C VAL A 128 5.15 -44.36 0.81
N THR A 129 4.82 -44.65 2.07
CA THR A 129 3.56 -45.33 2.45
C THR A 129 2.42 -44.37 2.79
N SER A 130 2.79 -43.14 3.17
CA SER A 130 1.87 -42.15 3.73
C SER A 130 2.49 -40.76 3.70
N LEU A 131 1.65 -39.73 3.59
CA LEU A 131 1.99 -38.31 3.52
C LEU A 131 1.21 -37.54 4.60
N ALA A 132 1.90 -36.77 5.43
CA ALA A 132 1.29 -36.07 6.56
C ALA A 132 0.47 -34.83 6.15
N GLY A 133 -0.40 -34.35 7.05
CA GLY A 133 -1.09 -33.08 6.89
C GLY A 133 -2.25 -33.10 5.89
N GLY A 134 -2.92 -34.24 5.75
CA GLY A 134 -4.21 -34.33 5.07
C GLY A 134 -5.29 -33.53 5.81
N VAL A 135 -5.99 -32.67 5.08
CA VAL A 135 -7.21 -31.95 5.51
C VAL A 135 -8.18 -31.94 4.34
N ASP A 136 -9.48 -31.87 4.62
CA ASP A 136 -10.52 -32.15 3.61
C ASP A 136 -10.36 -31.31 2.33
N GLY A 137 -10.50 -31.95 1.17
CA GLY A 137 -10.38 -31.31 -0.14
C GLY A 137 -8.96 -30.83 -0.51
N ARG A 138 -7.94 -31.01 0.35
CA ARG A 138 -6.57 -30.54 0.05
C ARG A 138 -5.98 -31.26 -1.16
N ILE A 139 -5.46 -30.47 -2.11
CA ILE A 139 -4.74 -30.96 -3.30
C ILE A 139 -3.23 -30.74 -3.11
N VAL A 140 -2.41 -31.74 -3.47
CA VAL A 140 -0.94 -31.65 -3.53
C VAL A 140 -0.41 -32.42 -4.74
N THR A 141 0.45 -31.79 -5.53
CA THR A 141 1.16 -32.43 -6.65
C THR A 141 2.50 -32.98 -6.17
N LEU A 142 2.70 -34.30 -6.22
CA LEU A 142 3.99 -34.94 -5.95
C LEU A 142 4.72 -35.13 -7.28
N MET A 143 5.93 -34.59 -7.40
CA MET A 143 6.76 -34.69 -8.60
C MET A 143 8.11 -35.32 -8.26
N ASN A 144 8.52 -36.34 -9.01
CA ASN A 144 9.86 -36.90 -8.91
C ASN A 144 10.85 -36.10 -9.77
N ILE A 145 11.75 -35.36 -9.13
CA ILE A 145 12.83 -34.60 -9.76
C ILE A 145 14.20 -35.31 -9.68
N GLY A 146 14.23 -36.54 -9.15
CA GLY A 146 15.45 -37.34 -9.01
C GLY A 146 15.61 -38.41 -10.08
N SER A 147 16.80 -39.01 -10.14
CA SER A 147 17.17 -40.06 -11.12
C SER A 147 16.59 -41.44 -10.82
N ASN A 148 15.96 -41.63 -9.66
CA ASN A 148 15.46 -42.91 -9.16
C ASN A 148 13.95 -42.86 -8.93
N SER A 149 13.26 -44.00 -9.05
CA SER A 149 11.81 -44.07 -8.83
C SER A 149 11.39 -43.85 -7.37
N ILE A 150 10.27 -43.15 -7.18
CA ILE A 150 9.61 -42.98 -5.89
C ILE A 150 8.28 -43.73 -5.95
N ILE A 151 8.10 -44.74 -5.10
CA ILE A 151 6.93 -45.63 -5.14
C ILE A 151 5.95 -45.21 -4.03
N LEU A 152 4.84 -44.59 -4.42
CA LEU A 152 3.71 -44.36 -3.52
C LEU A 152 2.98 -45.69 -3.33
N LYS A 153 3.05 -46.24 -2.12
CA LYS A 153 2.39 -47.52 -1.79
C LYS A 153 0.88 -47.31 -1.64
N ASN A 154 0.08 -48.24 -2.16
CA ASN A 154 -1.33 -48.30 -1.78
C ASN A 154 -1.47 -48.74 -0.31
N ASP A 155 -2.58 -48.38 0.34
CA ASP A 155 -2.92 -48.77 1.71
C ASP A 155 -2.90 -50.31 1.87
N ASP A 156 -1.87 -50.79 2.56
CA ASP A 156 -1.67 -52.20 2.91
C ASP A 156 -2.38 -52.61 4.20
N GLY A 157 -3.18 -51.70 4.78
CA GLY A 157 -3.84 -51.87 6.07
C GLY A 157 -2.93 -51.61 7.29
N ALA A 158 -1.61 -51.62 7.13
CA ALA A 158 -0.65 -51.72 8.23
C ALA A 158 0.33 -50.54 8.38
N THR A 159 0.92 -50.01 7.30
CA THR A 159 2.08 -49.11 7.38
C THR A 159 1.70 -47.62 7.40
N GLY A 160 2.33 -46.86 8.28
CA GLY A 160 2.00 -45.44 8.51
C GLY A 160 0.65 -45.19 9.18
N THR A 161 0.42 -43.94 9.57
CA THR A 161 -0.76 -43.50 10.32
C THR A 161 -2.02 -43.66 9.49
N ALA A 162 -3.09 -44.20 10.09
CA ALA A 162 -4.35 -44.50 9.42
C ALA A 162 -5.19 -43.27 8.99
N ALA A 163 -4.60 -42.08 8.94
CA ALA A 163 -5.15 -40.87 8.30
C ALA A 163 -4.26 -40.33 7.16
N ASN A 164 -3.06 -40.88 6.93
CA ASN A 164 -2.06 -40.30 6.02
C ASN A 164 -1.76 -41.18 4.78
N ARG A 165 -2.34 -42.39 4.69
CA ARG A 165 -2.02 -43.36 3.61
C ARG A 165 -2.67 -42.99 2.28
N PHE A 166 -2.15 -43.56 1.20
CA PHE A 166 -2.70 -43.41 -0.14
C PHE A 166 -3.72 -44.52 -0.46
N ALA A 167 -4.92 -44.15 -0.91
CA ALA A 167 -5.91 -45.06 -1.47
C ALA A 167 -5.85 -44.97 -2.99
N LEU A 168 -5.12 -45.90 -3.60
CA LEU A 168 -4.76 -45.97 -5.01
C LEU A 168 -5.32 -47.26 -5.64
N ALA A 169 -5.33 -47.35 -6.97
CA ALA A 169 -5.68 -48.59 -7.67
C ALA A 169 -4.61 -49.71 -7.53
N GLY A 170 -3.43 -49.35 -7.03
CA GLY A 170 -2.25 -50.19 -6.83
C GLY A 170 -1.06 -49.30 -6.44
N ASP A 171 0.12 -49.88 -6.21
CA ASP A 171 1.33 -49.09 -5.97
C ASP A 171 1.67 -48.23 -7.19
N LEU A 172 1.91 -46.93 -6.98
CA LEU A 172 2.24 -45.98 -8.03
C LEU A 172 3.73 -45.61 -8.00
N ALA A 173 4.50 -46.18 -8.93
CA ALA A 173 5.88 -45.79 -9.17
C ALA A 173 5.94 -44.50 -10.00
N LEU A 174 6.35 -43.39 -9.37
CA LEU A 174 6.75 -42.16 -10.05
C LEU A 174 8.19 -42.32 -10.51
N THR A 175 8.40 -42.60 -11.79
CA THR A 175 9.73 -42.61 -12.42
C THR A 175 10.25 -41.15 -12.63
N PRO A 176 11.52 -40.93 -13.01
CA PRO A 176 12.08 -39.59 -13.14
C PRO A 176 11.25 -38.66 -14.04
N ASN A 177 11.04 -37.43 -13.57
CA ASN A 177 10.20 -36.38 -14.16
C ASN A 177 8.69 -36.66 -14.22
N GLN A 178 8.19 -37.77 -13.66
CA GLN A 178 6.75 -37.98 -13.51
C GLN A 178 6.19 -37.27 -12.27
N ALA A 179 4.90 -36.95 -12.33
CA ALA A 179 4.16 -36.36 -11.23
C ALA A 179 2.76 -37.00 -11.10
N VAL A 180 2.17 -36.91 -9.91
CA VAL A 180 0.77 -37.26 -9.63
C VAL A 180 0.13 -36.17 -8.78
N ILE A 181 -1.12 -35.84 -9.10
CA ILE A 181 -1.97 -34.96 -8.29
C ILE A 181 -2.71 -35.83 -7.28
N LEU A 182 -2.53 -35.55 -5.99
CA LEU A 182 -3.27 -36.20 -4.91
C LEU A 182 -4.29 -35.24 -4.30
N THR A 183 -5.47 -35.75 -3.98
CA THR A 183 -6.54 -35.05 -3.25
C THR A 183 -6.84 -35.81 -1.97
N TYR A 184 -6.99 -35.10 -0.85
CA TYR A 184 -7.33 -35.71 0.43
C TYR A 184 -8.84 -35.84 0.64
N ASP A 185 -9.28 -37.08 0.86
CA ASP A 185 -10.66 -37.45 1.21
C ASP A 185 -10.73 -37.61 2.74
N SER A 186 -11.43 -36.71 3.43
CA SER A 186 -11.62 -36.80 4.88
C SER A 186 -12.53 -37.94 5.32
N THR A 187 -13.53 -38.30 4.51
CA THR A 187 -14.51 -39.35 4.82
C THR A 187 -13.86 -40.73 4.84
N ALA A 188 -12.93 -40.99 3.92
CA ALA A 188 -12.05 -42.16 3.97
C ALA A 188 -10.79 -41.97 4.82
N SER A 189 -10.44 -40.72 5.17
CA SER A 189 -9.17 -40.31 5.78
C SER A 189 -7.95 -40.83 4.99
N ARG A 190 -7.94 -40.55 3.68
CA ARG A 190 -6.95 -41.05 2.71
C ARG A 190 -6.62 -40.03 1.63
N TRP A 191 -5.39 -40.05 1.15
CA TRP A 191 -5.01 -39.39 -0.10
C TRP A 191 -5.42 -40.26 -1.30
N ARG A 192 -6.12 -39.70 -2.29
CA ARG A 192 -6.47 -40.38 -3.56
C ARG A 192 -5.76 -39.70 -4.72
N ALA A 193 -5.39 -40.43 -5.77
CA ALA A 193 -4.92 -39.81 -7.01
C ALA A 193 -6.11 -39.18 -7.76
N ALA A 194 -6.01 -37.89 -8.12
CA ALA A 194 -7.08 -37.16 -8.82
C ALA A 194 -7.31 -37.70 -10.24
N SER A 195 -6.23 -38.14 -10.90
CA SER A 195 -6.30 -39.08 -12.02
C SER A 195 -5.00 -39.88 -12.09
N ASN A 196 -5.10 -41.15 -12.46
CA ASN A 196 -3.96 -41.93 -12.93
C ASN A 196 -4.45 -42.95 -13.97
N GLY A 197 -4.19 -42.68 -15.24
CA GLY A 197 -4.64 -43.52 -16.33
C GLY A 197 -3.71 -44.71 -16.54
N THR A 198 -4.11 -45.90 -16.09
CA THR A 198 -3.95 -47.21 -16.78
C THR A 198 -4.66 -48.27 -15.93
N ALA A 199 -5.93 -48.55 -16.25
CA ALA A 199 -6.58 -49.75 -15.72
C ALA A 199 -6.07 -50.96 -16.53
N THR A 200 -5.40 -51.91 -15.87
CA THR A 200 -5.08 -53.20 -16.48
C THR A 200 -6.37 -53.93 -16.79
N SER A 201 -6.52 -54.40 -18.04
CA SER A 201 -7.78 -54.96 -18.52
C SER A 201 -8.07 -56.32 -17.88
N THR A 202 -9.09 -56.36 -17.02
CA THR A 202 -9.84 -57.59 -16.76
C THR A 202 -10.41 -58.06 -18.10
N PHE A 203 -9.91 -59.18 -18.62
CA PHE A 203 -10.04 -59.55 -20.03
C PHE A 203 -11.48 -59.97 -20.39
N SER A 204 -12.31 -59.02 -20.81
CA SER A 204 -13.55 -59.29 -21.53
C SER A 204 -13.26 -59.48 -23.03
N CYS A 205 -13.92 -60.44 -23.66
CA CYS A 205 -13.71 -60.74 -25.09
C CYS A 205 -14.10 -59.52 -25.96
N PRO A 206 -13.23 -59.08 -26.90
CA PRO A 206 -13.59 -58.05 -27.86
C PRO A 206 -14.88 -58.39 -28.64
N SER A 207 -15.73 -57.38 -28.83
CA SER A 207 -17.02 -57.52 -29.52
C SER A 207 -16.83 -57.92 -30.98
N GLY A 208 -16.96 -59.22 -31.24
CA GLY A 208 -16.73 -59.85 -32.55
C GLY A 208 -16.38 -61.34 -32.44
N PHE A 209 -15.73 -61.77 -31.36
CA PHE A 209 -15.30 -63.16 -31.19
C PHE A 209 -16.34 -64.12 -30.60
N THR A 210 -17.48 -63.61 -30.12
CA THR A 210 -18.30 -64.32 -29.13
C THR A 210 -19.05 -65.56 -29.66
N LYS A 211 -19.17 -65.74 -30.99
CA LYS A 211 -19.88 -66.88 -31.61
C LYS A 211 -19.30 -67.28 -32.98
N LEU A 212 -18.03 -67.71 -33.03
CA LEU A 212 -17.54 -68.51 -34.17
C LEU A 212 -18.06 -69.95 -34.03
N GLN A 213 -19.23 -70.23 -34.61
CA GLN A 213 -19.82 -71.56 -34.66
C GLN A 213 -19.23 -72.36 -35.83
N SER A 214 -18.54 -73.45 -35.50
CA SER A 214 -18.02 -74.44 -36.45
C SER A 214 -18.57 -75.81 -36.06
N GLN A 215 -19.25 -76.49 -37.00
CA GLN A 215 -19.80 -77.84 -36.83
C GLN A 215 -20.56 -78.08 -35.50
N GLY A 216 -21.32 -77.09 -35.04
CA GLY A 216 -22.16 -77.17 -33.83
C GLY A 216 -21.45 -76.90 -32.50
N GLN A 217 -20.13 -76.63 -32.49
CA GLN A 217 -19.40 -76.23 -31.28
C GLN A 217 -19.28 -74.70 -31.18
N THR A 218 -19.24 -74.18 -29.93
CA THR A 218 -19.09 -72.74 -29.63
C THR A 218 -17.68 -72.47 -29.10
N LEU A 219 -16.91 -71.67 -29.83
CA LEU A 219 -15.55 -71.25 -29.45
C LEU A 219 -15.58 -69.85 -28.82
N GLY A 220 -14.69 -69.61 -27.85
CA GLY A 220 -14.45 -68.30 -27.24
C GLY A 220 -13.25 -67.59 -27.86
N CYS A 221 -12.57 -66.76 -27.06
CA CYS A 221 -11.47 -65.91 -27.54
C CYS A 221 -10.15 -66.67 -27.75
N MET A 222 -9.30 -66.11 -28.62
CA MET A 222 -7.90 -66.54 -28.77
C MET A 222 -7.05 -65.84 -27.71
N LYS A 223 -6.17 -66.59 -27.03
CA LYS A 223 -5.26 -66.05 -26.02
C LYS A 223 -3.98 -65.51 -26.66
N ASP A 224 -3.52 -64.34 -26.20
CA ASP A 224 -2.41 -63.60 -26.83
C ASP A 224 -1.00 -64.12 -26.46
N SER A 225 -0.90 -64.94 -25.40
CA SER A 225 0.36 -65.56 -24.98
C SER A 225 0.82 -66.64 -25.98
N VAL A 226 1.94 -66.41 -26.66
CA VAL A 226 2.58 -67.38 -27.54
C VAL A 226 3.25 -68.49 -26.73
N VAL A 227 2.96 -69.75 -27.06
CA VAL A 227 3.78 -70.89 -26.62
C VAL A 227 4.94 -71.02 -27.60
N ALA A 228 6.12 -70.56 -27.20
CA ALA A 228 7.38 -70.74 -27.93
C ALA A 228 8.04 -72.04 -27.47
N ALA A 229 8.42 -72.92 -28.40
CA ALA A 229 8.88 -74.26 -28.05
C ALA A 229 9.91 -74.82 -29.04
N SER A 230 11.18 -74.85 -28.61
CA SER A 230 12.20 -75.69 -29.24
C SER A 230 11.91 -77.17 -28.94
N GLY A 231 11.25 -77.86 -29.88
CA GLY A 231 11.08 -79.31 -29.84
C GLY A 231 9.77 -79.87 -29.26
N LEU A 232 8.73 -79.06 -29.01
CA LEU A 232 7.37 -79.61 -28.86
C LEU A 232 6.77 -79.92 -30.24
N ASN A 233 6.04 -81.04 -30.35
CA ASN A 233 5.20 -81.31 -31.50
C ASN A 233 3.78 -80.75 -31.31
N CYS A 234 3.03 -80.66 -32.41
CA CYS A 234 1.72 -80.03 -32.49
C CYS A 234 0.67 -80.68 -31.57
N ARG A 235 0.72 -82.00 -31.38
CA ARG A 235 -0.16 -82.74 -30.46
C ARG A 235 0.15 -82.40 -28.99
N ASP A 236 1.43 -82.31 -28.64
CA ASP A 236 1.85 -81.94 -27.29
C ASP A 236 1.56 -80.44 -27.01
N ALA A 237 1.65 -79.57 -28.03
CA ALA A 237 1.19 -78.18 -27.97
C ALA A 237 -0.34 -78.07 -27.80
N ALA A 238 -1.13 -78.87 -28.52
CA ALA A 238 -2.59 -78.95 -28.35
C ALA A 238 -2.98 -79.45 -26.96
N THR A 239 -2.29 -80.48 -26.46
CA THR A 239 -2.46 -81.01 -25.10
C THR A 239 -2.10 -79.97 -24.03
N SER A 240 -1.05 -79.16 -24.28
CA SER A 240 -0.65 -78.06 -23.40
C SER A 240 -1.67 -76.91 -23.40
N CYS A 241 -2.21 -76.52 -24.56
CA CYS A 241 -3.34 -75.59 -24.63
C CYS A 241 -4.53 -76.07 -23.78
N TRP A 242 -4.86 -77.37 -23.84
CA TRP A 242 -6.01 -77.93 -23.15
C TRP A 242 -5.79 -77.99 -21.64
N ASN A 243 -4.64 -78.47 -21.20
CA ASN A 243 -4.34 -78.66 -19.78
C ASN A 243 -3.97 -77.34 -19.07
N SER A 244 -3.32 -76.40 -19.75
CA SER A 244 -2.92 -75.11 -19.14
C SER A 244 -4.00 -74.03 -19.22
N TYR A 245 -4.87 -74.06 -20.24
CA TYR A 245 -5.83 -72.98 -20.51
C TYR A 245 -7.26 -73.46 -20.79
N GLY A 246 -7.55 -74.76 -20.72
CA GLY A 246 -8.89 -75.32 -20.90
C GLY A 246 -9.40 -75.32 -22.34
N GLY A 247 -8.53 -75.16 -23.35
CA GLY A 247 -8.93 -74.95 -24.75
C GLY A 247 -8.01 -75.58 -25.80
N ARG A 248 -8.37 -75.49 -27.08
CA ARG A 248 -7.65 -76.17 -28.18
C ARG A 248 -6.92 -75.21 -29.13
N LEU A 249 -6.06 -75.76 -29.99
CA LEU A 249 -5.53 -75.01 -31.13
C LEU A 249 -6.66 -74.67 -32.13
N PRO A 250 -6.52 -73.56 -32.90
CA PRO A 250 -7.34 -73.27 -34.07
C PRO A 250 -7.29 -74.39 -35.11
N THR A 251 -8.39 -74.56 -35.85
CA THR A 251 -8.32 -75.09 -37.22
C THR A 251 -8.08 -73.95 -38.21
N TYR A 252 -7.63 -74.29 -39.43
CA TYR A 252 -7.40 -73.31 -40.51
C TYR A 252 -8.56 -72.32 -40.74
N ASN A 253 -9.79 -72.83 -40.80
CA ASN A 253 -10.96 -72.01 -41.12
C ASN A 253 -11.33 -71.07 -39.96
N GLU A 254 -11.17 -71.52 -38.72
CA GLU A 254 -11.39 -70.69 -37.51
C GLU A 254 -10.32 -69.61 -37.39
N TYR A 255 -9.06 -69.93 -37.71
CA TYR A 255 -7.97 -68.96 -37.80
C TYR A 255 -8.23 -67.89 -38.87
N LYS A 256 -8.65 -68.29 -40.07
CA LYS A 256 -8.99 -67.32 -41.15
C LYS A 256 -10.20 -66.44 -40.82
N ALA A 257 -11.23 -66.99 -40.20
CA ALA A 257 -12.40 -66.23 -39.79
C ALA A 257 -12.07 -65.22 -38.66
N ALA A 258 -11.22 -65.61 -37.71
CA ALA A 258 -10.67 -64.70 -36.71
C ALA A 258 -9.85 -63.57 -37.35
N GLN A 259 -8.96 -63.89 -38.30
CA GLN A 259 -8.14 -62.91 -39.04
C GLN A 259 -9.01 -61.86 -39.76
N ALA A 260 -10.10 -62.29 -40.40
CA ALA A 260 -11.02 -61.40 -41.11
C ALA A 260 -11.85 -60.49 -40.17
N SER A 261 -11.95 -60.82 -38.88
CA SER A 261 -12.81 -60.14 -37.91
C SER A 261 -12.12 -58.99 -37.16
N ILE A 262 -10.78 -58.91 -37.19
CA ILE A 262 -9.97 -57.88 -36.53
C ILE A 262 -8.76 -57.51 -37.40
N GLY A 263 -8.91 -56.47 -38.22
CA GLY A 263 -7.90 -56.00 -39.19
C GLY A 263 -6.68 -55.29 -38.58
N GLY A 264 -5.98 -55.92 -37.64
CA GLY A 264 -4.90 -55.30 -36.88
C GLY A 264 -3.91 -56.26 -36.20
N PHE A 265 -3.76 -57.50 -36.71
CA PHE A 265 -2.82 -58.48 -36.16
C PHE A 265 -1.65 -58.79 -37.10
N THR A 266 -0.41 -58.57 -36.63
CA THR A 266 0.82 -58.86 -37.38
C THR A 266 1.15 -60.35 -37.35
N ILE A 267 1.09 -61.02 -38.50
CA ILE A 267 1.38 -62.44 -38.63
C ILE A 267 2.89 -62.66 -38.75
N HIS A 268 3.47 -63.38 -37.78
CA HIS A 268 4.78 -64.01 -37.95
C HIS A 268 4.63 -65.25 -38.85
N ALA A 269 5.54 -65.45 -39.79
CA ALA A 269 5.45 -66.49 -40.83
C ALA A 269 5.61 -67.96 -40.34
N ASN A 270 5.70 -68.17 -39.02
CA ASN A 270 6.06 -69.45 -38.39
C ASN A 270 4.93 -70.07 -37.55
N LEU A 271 3.71 -69.50 -37.61
CA LEU A 271 2.54 -69.95 -36.84
C LEU A 271 1.86 -71.16 -37.52
N GLU A 272 1.53 -72.19 -36.74
CA GLU A 272 0.87 -73.42 -37.22
C GLU A 272 -0.52 -73.63 -36.60
N TRP A 273 -1.35 -74.43 -37.27
CA TRP A 273 -2.70 -74.83 -36.84
C TRP A 273 -3.00 -76.30 -37.19
N VAL A 274 -4.15 -76.80 -36.73
CA VAL A 274 -4.62 -78.16 -37.04
C VAL A 274 -5.45 -78.20 -38.33
N GLY A 275 -5.19 -79.15 -39.22
CA GLY A 275 -6.05 -79.45 -40.36
C GLY A 275 -7.29 -80.27 -39.94
N SER A 276 -8.47 -79.91 -40.43
CA SER A 276 -9.71 -80.68 -40.20
C SER A 276 -9.63 -82.05 -40.89
N PRO A 277 -10.08 -83.15 -40.24
CA PRO A 277 -11.49 -83.29 -39.84
C PRO A 277 -11.76 -83.85 -38.42
N SER A 278 -13.03 -83.67 -38.00
CA SER A 278 -13.74 -84.25 -36.85
C SER A 278 -13.01 -85.29 -35.96
N TRP A 279 -12.91 -84.93 -34.68
CA TRP A 279 -12.28 -85.62 -33.55
C TRP A 279 -12.80 -87.05 -33.28
N ASN A 280 -12.03 -88.12 -33.58
CA ASN A 280 -11.83 -89.34 -32.75
C ASN A 280 -11.03 -90.52 -33.40
N SER A 281 -9.87 -90.28 -34.02
CA SER A 281 -8.90 -91.37 -34.36
C SER A 281 -7.52 -91.08 -33.77
N ALA A 282 -6.86 -92.12 -33.23
CA ALA A 282 -5.68 -91.96 -32.36
C ALA A 282 -4.38 -91.54 -33.08
N ASP A 283 -4.34 -91.58 -34.42
CA ASP A 283 -3.13 -91.34 -35.21
C ASP A 283 -3.34 -90.25 -36.28
N ASN A 284 -2.29 -89.43 -36.43
CA ASN A 284 -2.05 -88.45 -37.50
C ASN A 284 -2.91 -87.16 -37.54
N GLU A 285 -2.84 -86.35 -36.47
CA GLU A 285 -3.19 -84.91 -36.54
C GLU A 285 -2.25 -84.18 -37.51
N SER A 286 -2.71 -83.88 -38.72
CA SER A 286 -1.93 -83.16 -39.73
C SER A 286 -1.97 -81.66 -39.48
N CYS A 287 -0.86 -81.09 -38.99
CA CYS A 287 -0.71 -79.65 -38.79
C CYS A 287 -0.18 -78.95 -40.05
N GLY A 288 -0.61 -77.71 -40.28
CA GLY A 288 -0.31 -76.95 -41.49
C GLY A 288 0.18 -75.55 -41.19
N GLY A 289 1.17 -75.09 -41.97
CA GLY A 289 1.72 -73.73 -41.90
C GLY A 289 1.32 -72.86 -43.09
N ILE A 290 1.69 -71.57 -43.04
CA ILE A 290 1.60 -70.63 -44.17
C ILE A 290 2.93 -70.63 -44.92
N GLU A 291 2.93 -71.08 -46.17
CA GLU A 291 3.85 -70.54 -47.19
C GLU A 291 3.22 -69.27 -47.78
N PRO A 292 3.92 -68.12 -47.84
CA PRO A 292 3.31 -66.84 -48.17
C PRO A 292 3.17 -66.61 -49.68
N THR A 293 2.32 -67.39 -50.35
CA THR A 293 1.78 -67.04 -51.68
C THR A 293 0.37 -67.60 -51.88
N ALA A 294 -0.44 -66.95 -52.72
CA ALA A 294 -1.89 -67.16 -52.73
C ALA A 294 -2.34 -68.30 -53.65
N GLY A 295 -3.12 -69.25 -53.10
CA GLY A 295 -4.02 -70.12 -53.88
C GLY A 295 -3.60 -71.58 -54.04
N GLY A 296 -3.53 -72.34 -52.94
CA GLY A 296 -3.32 -73.79 -52.96
C GLY A 296 -4.03 -74.50 -51.79
N ILE A 297 -4.41 -75.77 -51.99
CA ILE A 297 -4.98 -76.63 -50.94
C ILE A 297 -3.83 -77.19 -50.09
N PRO A 298 -3.92 -77.20 -48.74
CA PRO A 298 -2.90 -77.84 -47.91
C PRO A 298 -2.87 -79.36 -48.12
N SER A 299 -1.77 -79.89 -48.67
CA SER A 299 -1.46 -81.32 -48.63
C SER A 299 -0.61 -81.64 -47.39
N SER A 300 -0.82 -82.82 -46.82
CA SER A 300 -0.17 -83.25 -45.57
C SER A 300 1.34 -83.41 -45.74
N TYR A 301 2.12 -82.78 -44.86
CA TYR A 301 3.58 -82.95 -44.77
C TYR A 301 3.97 -83.53 -43.40
N PRO A 302 4.90 -84.51 -43.33
CA PRO A 302 5.34 -85.11 -42.07
C PRO A 302 6.39 -84.25 -41.34
N TYR A 303 6.55 -84.54 -40.04
CA TYR A 303 7.39 -83.81 -39.09
C TYR A 303 8.89 -83.77 -39.47
N THR A 304 9.49 -82.56 -39.44
CA THR A 304 10.62 -82.17 -38.54
C THR A 304 11.13 -80.75 -38.84
N ARG A 305 10.68 -79.76 -38.06
CA ARG A 305 11.37 -78.47 -37.81
C ARG A 305 11.11 -78.05 -36.36
N THR A 306 11.99 -77.24 -35.77
CA THR A 306 12.07 -77.05 -34.31
C THR A 306 11.55 -75.71 -33.79
N ASP A 307 11.36 -74.70 -34.66
CA ASP A 307 11.29 -73.29 -34.26
C ASP A 307 9.92 -72.66 -34.58
N HIS A 308 8.88 -73.21 -33.95
CA HIS A 308 7.48 -72.85 -34.19
C HIS A 308 6.79 -72.24 -32.96
N ALA A 309 5.68 -71.53 -33.20
CA ALA A 309 4.96 -70.74 -32.22
C ALA A 309 3.45 -70.99 -32.30
N TYR A 310 2.81 -71.23 -31.15
CA TYR A 310 1.41 -71.67 -31.08
C TYR A 310 0.53 -70.75 -30.22
N ARG A 311 -0.76 -70.69 -30.51
CA ARG A 311 -1.79 -69.89 -29.81
C ARG A 311 -3.09 -70.69 -29.66
N CYS A 312 -3.80 -70.52 -28.56
CA CYS A 312 -4.96 -71.34 -28.17
C CYS A 312 -6.29 -70.57 -28.23
N PHE A 313 -7.38 -71.24 -28.59
CA PHE A 313 -8.77 -70.80 -28.37
C PHE A 313 -9.34 -71.45 -27.10
N ILE A 314 -9.93 -70.66 -26.21
CA ILE A 314 -10.60 -71.17 -25.00
C ILE A 314 -12.13 -71.27 -25.20
N PRO A 315 -12.84 -72.28 -24.65
CA PRO A 315 -14.30 -72.37 -24.72
C PRO A 315 -14.99 -71.30 -23.87
N ALA A 316 -16.19 -70.89 -24.28
CA ALA A 316 -17.01 -69.97 -23.51
C ALA A 316 -17.69 -70.69 -22.32
N GLY A 317 -17.10 -70.59 -21.13
CA GLY A 317 -17.75 -70.95 -19.85
C GLY A 317 -17.03 -71.96 -18.94
N SER A 318 -15.84 -72.46 -19.32
CA SER A 318 -15.18 -73.56 -18.62
C SER A 318 -14.34 -73.12 -17.40
N ASN A 319 -14.91 -73.21 -16.19
CA ASN A 319 -14.17 -73.20 -14.91
C ASN A 319 -14.77 -74.23 -13.94
N GLY A 320 -14.28 -75.47 -14.02
CA GLY A 320 -14.72 -76.59 -13.17
C GLY A 320 -15.85 -77.45 -13.76
N GLY A 321 -15.82 -78.75 -13.44
CA GLY A 321 -16.84 -79.77 -13.76
C GLY A 321 -16.62 -80.97 -12.82
N PRO A 322 -17.11 -82.20 -13.13
CA PRO A 322 -17.99 -82.60 -14.24
C PRO A 322 -19.29 -83.32 -13.78
N GLY A 323 -20.31 -83.34 -14.64
CA GLY A 323 -21.56 -84.11 -14.44
C GLY A 323 -22.36 -84.18 -15.75
N SER A 324 -23.00 -85.30 -16.06
CA SER A 324 -23.37 -85.65 -17.44
C SER A 324 -24.86 -85.58 -17.80
N SER A 325 -25.10 -85.39 -19.10
CA SER A 325 -26.23 -85.91 -19.90
C SER A 325 -27.66 -85.48 -19.53
N ALA A 326 -28.11 -84.35 -20.11
CA ALA A 326 -29.13 -84.37 -21.17
C ALA A 326 -29.22 -82.98 -21.84
N ASN A 327 -29.12 -82.90 -23.17
CA ASN A 327 -29.41 -81.65 -23.89
C ASN A 327 -30.93 -81.57 -24.14
N ALA A 328 -31.58 -80.62 -23.49
CA ALA A 328 -32.97 -80.25 -23.75
C ALA A 328 -33.15 -79.76 -25.21
N ALA A 329 -34.05 -80.39 -25.97
CA ALA A 329 -34.47 -79.89 -27.27
C ALA A 329 -35.57 -78.81 -27.11
N GLY A 330 -35.17 -77.54 -27.21
CA GLY A 330 -36.08 -76.39 -27.14
C GLY A 330 -35.31 -75.07 -27.02
N SER A 331 -36.01 -73.95 -27.15
CA SER A 331 -35.48 -72.66 -26.72
C SER A 331 -35.33 -72.62 -25.19
N ASP A 332 -34.39 -71.81 -24.69
CA ASP A 332 -34.14 -71.45 -23.27
C ASP A 332 -35.30 -70.65 -22.62
N THR A 333 -36.51 -70.84 -23.16
CA THR A 333 -37.76 -70.16 -22.85
C THR A 333 -38.99 -71.07 -22.97
N GLN A 334 -38.85 -72.36 -23.30
CA GLN A 334 -39.98 -73.30 -23.42
C GLN A 334 -40.05 -74.26 -22.24
N VAL A 335 -41.25 -74.52 -21.72
CA VAL A 335 -41.44 -75.56 -20.70
C VAL A 335 -41.46 -76.93 -21.38
N GLN A 336 -40.56 -77.83 -20.94
CA GLN A 336 -40.54 -79.21 -21.41
C GLN A 336 -41.34 -80.12 -20.47
N PHE A 337 -42.12 -81.02 -21.06
CA PHE A 337 -42.76 -82.13 -20.36
C PHE A 337 -42.23 -83.45 -20.93
N ASN A 338 -42.21 -84.49 -20.09
CA ASN A 338 -42.07 -85.86 -20.56
C ASN A 338 -43.48 -86.44 -20.75
N ASP A 339 -43.94 -86.53 -22.00
CA ASP A 339 -45.24 -87.08 -22.38
C ASP A 339 -45.23 -88.63 -22.50
N GLY A 340 -44.08 -89.26 -22.24
CA GLY A 340 -43.84 -90.69 -22.46
C GLY A 340 -43.12 -90.99 -23.78
N GLY A 341 -42.86 -89.99 -24.62
CA GLY A 341 -42.07 -90.11 -25.84
C GLY A 341 -40.56 -90.28 -25.59
N THR A 342 -39.84 -90.80 -26.58
CA THR A 342 -38.37 -91.02 -26.52
C THR A 342 -37.55 -89.76 -26.80
N ALA A 343 -38.18 -88.59 -26.91
CA ALA A 343 -37.53 -87.28 -27.07
C ALA A 343 -38.36 -86.19 -26.36
N LEU A 344 -37.68 -85.26 -25.68
CA LEU A 344 -38.35 -84.14 -25.01
C LEU A 344 -38.79 -83.08 -26.03
N GLY A 345 -40.10 -82.97 -26.26
CA GLY A 345 -40.70 -81.90 -27.06
C GLY A 345 -40.99 -80.64 -26.24
N GLY A 346 -40.55 -79.48 -26.70
CA GLY A 346 -40.98 -78.19 -26.14
C GLY A 346 -42.25 -77.70 -26.84
N ASP A 347 -43.32 -77.45 -26.08
CA ASP A 347 -44.56 -76.87 -26.62
C ASP A 347 -44.35 -75.40 -27.05
N GLY A 348 -45.02 -74.98 -28.12
CA GLY A 348 -44.90 -73.63 -28.67
C GLY A 348 -45.76 -72.57 -27.97
N GLY A 349 -46.77 -72.97 -27.19
CA GLY A 349 -47.73 -72.10 -26.52
C GLY A 349 -47.44 -71.84 -25.03
N LEU A 350 -46.35 -72.40 -24.48
CA LEU A 350 -45.96 -72.32 -23.07
C LEU A 350 -44.54 -71.76 -22.92
N ILE A 351 -44.44 -70.43 -22.76
CA ILE A 351 -43.19 -69.67 -22.79
C ILE A 351 -42.83 -69.15 -21.39
N TYR A 352 -41.79 -69.70 -20.77
CA TYR A 352 -41.25 -69.27 -19.48
C TYR A 352 -40.10 -68.27 -19.67
N ASN A 353 -40.18 -67.10 -19.03
CA ASN A 353 -39.11 -66.11 -18.99
C ASN A 353 -38.38 -66.13 -17.64
N LYS A 354 -37.19 -66.73 -17.61
CA LYS A 354 -36.34 -66.84 -16.41
C LYS A 354 -35.80 -65.52 -15.87
N ALA A 355 -35.85 -64.42 -16.64
CA ALA A 355 -35.43 -63.10 -16.17
C ALA A 355 -36.53 -62.38 -15.36
N THR A 356 -37.79 -62.84 -15.45
CA THR A 356 -38.95 -62.27 -14.75
C THR A 356 -39.73 -63.31 -13.95
N ASP A 357 -39.24 -64.56 -13.88
CA ASP A 357 -39.89 -65.72 -13.25
C ASP A 357 -41.37 -65.87 -13.68
N THR A 358 -41.63 -65.73 -14.99
CA THR A 358 -42.99 -65.63 -15.55
C THR A 358 -43.26 -66.72 -16.57
N LEU A 359 -44.25 -67.58 -16.32
CA LEU A 359 -44.81 -68.50 -17.32
C LEU A 359 -45.94 -67.81 -18.10
N THR A 360 -45.73 -67.61 -19.40
CA THR A 360 -46.71 -67.06 -20.34
C THR A 360 -47.37 -68.19 -21.12
N THR A 361 -48.69 -68.17 -21.21
CA THR A 361 -49.47 -69.18 -21.95
C THR A 361 -50.38 -68.52 -22.99
N GLY A 362 -50.91 -69.31 -23.91
CA GLY A 362 -52.17 -68.97 -24.61
C GLY A 362 -53.38 -69.01 -23.67
N ALA A 363 -54.56 -69.36 -24.20
CA ALA A 363 -55.77 -69.54 -23.39
C ALA A 363 -55.63 -70.72 -22.41
N LEU A 364 -55.44 -70.43 -21.12
CA LEU A 364 -55.33 -71.43 -20.06
C LEU A 364 -56.72 -71.89 -19.58
N THR A 365 -57.13 -73.09 -19.97
CA THR A 365 -58.39 -73.71 -19.52
C THR A 365 -58.14 -74.62 -18.32
N VAL A 366 -58.54 -74.17 -17.12
CA VAL A 366 -58.47 -74.99 -15.89
C VAL A 366 -59.80 -75.72 -15.69
N ASN A 367 -59.81 -77.03 -15.91
CA ASN A 367 -61.02 -77.88 -15.83
C ASN A 367 -61.46 -78.24 -14.38
N SER A 368 -60.77 -77.73 -13.36
CA SER A 368 -61.08 -77.98 -11.95
C SER A 368 -60.71 -76.77 -11.07
N ALA A 369 -59.65 -76.86 -10.25
CA ALA A 369 -59.23 -75.80 -9.34
C ALA A 369 -57.77 -75.41 -9.60
N LEU A 370 -57.49 -74.10 -9.68
CA LEU A 370 -56.13 -73.56 -9.78
C LEU A 370 -55.57 -73.33 -8.38
N GLY A 371 -54.73 -74.24 -7.90
CA GLY A 371 -54.01 -74.07 -6.63
C GLY A 371 -52.85 -73.09 -6.79
N VAL A 372 -52.82 -72.02 -5.98
CA VAL A 372 -51.73 -71.04 -5.95
C VAL A 372 -51.20 -70.90 -4.52
N THR A 373 -49.92 -71.19 -4.33
CA THR A 373 -49.20 -70.93 -3.08
C THR A 373 -48.43 -69.61 -3.18
N GLY A 374 -49.14 -68.49 -2.96
CA GLY A 374 -48.58 -67.14 -3.04
C GLY A 374 -49.64 -66.09 -3.36
N ALA A 375 -49.23 -64.84 -3.55
CA ALA A 375 -50.12 -63.76 -3.97
C ALA A 375 -50.10 -63.58 -5.50
N THR A 376 -51.15 -64.03 -6.19
CA THR A 376 -51.33 -63.81 -7.64
C THR A 376 -52.11 -62.53 -7.93
N GLY A 377 -51.53 -61.64 -8.73
CA GLY A 377 -52.25 -60.54 -9.38
C GLY A 377 -52.79 -60.95 -10.75
N VAL A 378 -54.04 -60.60 -11.06
CA VAL A 378 -54.63 -60.81 -12.40
C VAL A 378 -54.45 -59.51 -13.21
N ALA A 379 -53.55 -59.53 -14.19
CA ALA A 379 -53.22 -58.35 -15.00
C ALA A 379 -54.24 -58.03 -16.12
N GLY A 380 -55.23 -58.89 -16.33
CA GLY A 380 -56.33 -58.72 -17.29
C GLY A 380 -57.71 -58.73 -16.63
N THR A 381 -58.77 -58.66 -17.44
CA THR A 381 -60.15 -58.67 -16.95
C THR A 381 -60.56 -60.05 -16.41
N LEU A 382 -60.94 -60.12 -15.14
CA LEU A 382 -61.53 -61.33 -14.55
C LEU A 382 -62.98 -61.51 -15.02
N ALA A 383 -63.23 -62.51 -15.86
CA ALA A 383 -64.57 -62.90 -16.28
C ALA A 383 -65.16 -63.96 -15.34
N LEU A 384 -66.38 -63.73 -14.83
CA LEU A 384 -67.12 -64.72 -14.05
C LEU A 384 -67.79 -65.74 -14.99
N SER A 385 -67.70 -67.02 -14.66
CA SER A 385 -68.23 -68.13 -15.46
C SER A 385 -69.58 -68.67 -14.93
N GLY A 386 -70.31 -69.37 -15.79
CA GLY A 386 -71.57 -70.02 -15.41
C GLY A 386 -72.66 -69.04 -14.98
N ASP A 387 -73.04 -68.11 -15.87
CA ASP A 387 -74.21 -67.27 -15.64
C ASP A 387 -75.51 -68.08 -15.75
N ILE A 388 -76.32 -68.09 -14.69
CA ILE A 388 -77.64 -68.73 -14.68
C ILE A 388 -78.75 -67.71 -14.41
N SER A 389 -79.82 -67.81 -15.19
CA SER A 389 -81.06 -67.04 -15.01
C SER A 389 -82.22 -68.01 -14.74
N PRO A 390 -82.49 -68.38 -13.46
CA PRO A 390 -83.54 -69.35 -13.13
C PRO A 390 -84.96 -68.83 -13.36
N ALA A 391 -85.95 -69.72 -13.23
CA ALA A 391 -87.36 -69.36 -13.25
C ALA A 391 -87.71 -68.38 -12.11
N GLN A 392 -88.70 -67.50 -12.36
CA GLN A 392 -89.10 -66.42 -11.47
C GLN A 392 -89.50 -66.92 -10.08
N ILE A 393 -88.96 -66.27 -9.04
CA ILE A 393 -89.31 -66.56 -7.65
C ILE A 393 -90.74 -66.08 -7.35
N THR A 394 -91.66 -67.03 -7.19
CA THR A 394 -93.08 -66.78 -6.92
C THR A 394 -93.45 -66.77 -5.43
N ALA A 395 -92.58 -67.32 -4.57
CA ALA A 395 -92.73 -67.37 -3.11
C ALA A 395 -91.35 -67.28 -2.43
N ASN A 396 -91.27 -66.96 -1.14
CA ASN A 396 -90.00 -66.86 -0.41
C ASN A 396 -89.22 -68.19 -0.45
N GLN A 397 -87.89 -68.11 -0.56
CA GLN A 397 -87.02 -69.28 -0.75
C GLN A 397 -86.15 -69.58 0.47
N ASN A 398 -86.13 -70.85 0.85
CA ASN A 398 -85.21 -71.40 1.86
C ASN A 398 -84.35 -72.46 1.17
N ASN A 399 -83.04 -72.46 1.43
CA ASN A 399 -82.04 -73.32 0.76
C ASN A 399 -82.12 -73.23 -0.77
N TYR A 400 -82.18 -72.00 -1.31
CA TYR A 400 -82.40 -71.76 -2.74
C TYR A 400 -81.33 -72.47 -3.58
N ASN A 401 -81.79 -73.39 -4.44
CA ASN A 401 -80.94 -74.29 -5.22
C ASN A 401 -81.46 -74.46 -6.66
N PRO A 402 -81.49 -73.40 -7.48
CA PRO A 402 -81.83 -73.50 -8.88
C PRO A 402 -80.85 -74.40 -9.64
N ALA A 403 -81.33 -75.05 -10.71
CA ALA A 403 -80.50 -75.89 -11.56
C ALA A 403 -79.28 -75.13 -12.10
N GLY A 404 -78.11 -75.77 -12.06
CA GLY A 404 -76.82 -75.16 -12.43
C GLY A 404 -76.14 -74.34 -11.33
N LEU A 405 -76.77 -74.11 -10.16
CA LEU A 405 -76.15 -73.30 -9.10
C LEU A 405 -74.79 -73.84 -8.63
N SER A 406 -74.56 -75.16 -8.66
CA SER A 406 -73.29 -75.78 -8.22
C SER A 406 -72.06 -75.34 -9.03
N THR A 407 -72.24 -74.89 -10.28
CA THR A 407 -71.15 -74.45 -11.18
C THR A 407 -71.24 -72.98 -11.57
N ALA A 408 -72.16 -72.22 -10.98
CA ALA A 408 -72.42 -70.83 -11.31
C ALA A 408 -71.60 -69.83 -10.47
N SER A 409 -70.97 -68.84 -11.10
CA SER A 409 -70.41 -67.67 -10.41
C SER A 409 -71.34 -66.45 -10.45
N VAL A 410 -72.36 -66.47 -11.31
CA VAL A 410 -73.38 -65.41 -11.43
C VAL A 410 -74.78 -66.02 -11.36
N LEU A 411 -75.62 -65.49 -10.48
CA LEU A 411 -77.00 -65.92 -10.25
C LEU A 411 -77.94 -64.73 -10.50
N ARG A 412 -78.60 -64.71 -11.65
CA ARG A 412 -79.53 -63.65 -12.07
C ARG A 412 -80.95 -64.03 -11.68
N VAL A 413 -81.47 -63.37 -10.65
CA VAL A 413 -82.76 -63.65 -10.03
C VAL A 413 -83.79 -62.60 -10.43
N ASN A 414 -85.04 -63.02 -10.66
CA ASN A 414 -86.20 -62.13 -10.60
C ASN A 414 -87.32 -62.78 -9.76
N SER A 415 -88.28 -61.96 -9.33
CA SER A 415 -89.42 -62.36 -8.52
C SER A 415 -90.72 -61.72 -9.02
N ASN A 416 -91.87 -62.20 -8.54
CA ASN A 416 -93.20 -61.63 -8.85
C ASN A 416 -93.70 -60.59 -7.83
N ALA A 417 -92.94 -60.36 -6.76
CA ALA A 417 -93.18 -59.39 -5.68
C ALA A 417 -91.85 -59.18 -4.92
N SER A 418 -91.84 -58.41 -3.83
CA SER A 418 -90.70 -58.48 -2.89
C SER A 418 -90.63 -59.90 -2.30
N ARG A 419 -89.46 -60.55 -2.37
CA ARG A 419 -89.28 -61.94 -1.94
C ARG A 419 -88.00 -62.12 -1.12
N ASN A 420 -88.11 -62.89 -0.04
CA ASN A 420 -86.99 -63.24 0.81
C ASN A 420 -86.28 -64.49 0.27
N ILE A 421 -84.95 -64.49 0.33
CA ILE A 421 -84.11 -65.70 0.27
C ILE A 421 -83.39 -65.78 1.62
N THR A 422 -83.55 -66.89 2.36
CA THR A 422 -82.96 -67.07 3.70
C THR A 422 -81.63 -67.81 3.69
N SER A 423 -81.42 -68.63 2.66
CA SER A 423 -80.19 -69.40 2.47
C SER A 423 -80.01 -69.81 1.01
N LEU A 424 -78.75 -70.00 0.60
CA LEU A 424 -78.31 -70.34 -0.76
C LEU A 424 -77.50 -71.65 -0.71
N ALA A 425 -77.86 -72.63 -1.54
CA ALA A 425 -77.23 -73.95 -1.50
C ALA A 425 -75.85 -74.00 -2.20
N GLY A 426 -75.10 -75.07 -1.92
CA GLY A 426 -73.83 -75.34 -2.61
C GLY A 426 -72.66 -74.48 -2.14
N GLY A 427 -72.62 -74.11 -0.86
CA GLY A 427 -71.43 -73.54 -0.24
C GLY A 427 -70.24 -74.49 -0.32
N ALA A 428 -69.09 -73.97 -0.72
CA ALA A 428 -67.80 -74.65 -0.77
C ALA A 428 -66.71 -73.63 -0.40
N ASP A 429 -65.60 -74.06 0.20
CA ASP A 429 -64.65 -73.12 0.80
C ASP A 429 -64.11 -72.08 -0.19
N GLY A 430 -64.09 -70.81 0.22
CA GLY A 430 -63.67 -69.68 -0.59
C GLY A 430 -64.57 -69.35 -1.81
N ARG A 431 -65.65 -70.11 -2.07
CA ARG A 431 -66.48 -69.93 -3.28
C ARG A 431 -67.15 -68.55 -3.29
N VAL A 432 -66.95 -67.79 -4.37
CA VAL A 432 -67.63 -66.51 -4.61
C VAL A 432 -68.81 -66.67 -5.58
N VAL A 433 -69.93 -66.01 -5.29
CA VAL A 433 -71.12 -65.92 -6.15
C VAL A 433 -71.64 -64.49 -6.18
N THR A 434 -71.92 -63.97 -7.37
CA THR A 434 -72.60 -62.68 -7.56
C THR A 434 -74.10 -62.91 -7.75
N VAL A 435 -74.91 -62.49 -6.78
CA VAL A 435 -76.38 -62.51 -6.89
C VAL A 435 -76.82 -61.18 -7.50
N MET A 436 -77.54 -61.22 -8.62
CA MET A 436 -78.02 -60.04 -9.35
C MET A 436 -79.54 -60.03 -9.42
N ASN A 437 -80.19 -58.92 -9.05
CA ASN A 437 -81.62 -58.75 -9.27
C ASN A 437 -81.89 -58.20 -10.68
N ILE A 438 -82.33 -59.07 -11.58
CA ILE A 438 -82.75 -58.72 -12.95
C ILE A 438 -84.26 -58.47 -13.07
N GLY A 439 -85.01 -58.49 -11.96
CA GLY A 439 -86.43 -58.19 -11.90
C GLY A 439 -86.75 -56.76 -11.45
N SER A 440 -88.04 -56.41 -11.49
CA SER A 440 -88.54 -55.09 -11.06
C SER A 440 -88.84 -54.97 -9.56
N PHE A 441 -88.88 -56.09 -8.83
CA PHE A 441 -89.20 -56.15 -7.41
C PHE A 441 -87.97 -56.51 -6.57
N PRO A 442 -87.87 -56.08 -5.30
CA PRO A 442 -86.70 -56.38 -4.46
C PRO A 442 -86.52 -57.88 -4.18
N ILE A 443 -85.27 -58.34 -4.22
CA ILE A 443 -84.83 -59.63 -3.66
C ILE A 443 -84.15 -59.33 -2.33
N VAL A 444 -84.70 -59.84 -1.23
CA VAL A 444 -84.16 -59.62 0.13
C VAL A 444 -83.36 -60.85 0.55
N LEU A 445 -82.04 -60.73 0.62
CA LEU A 445 -81.19 -61.74 1.24
C LEU A 445 -81.26 -61.53 2.76
N LYS A 446 -81.93 -62.44 3.47
CA LYS A 446 -82.12 -62.33 4.92
C LYS A 446 -80.82 -62.64 5.65
N ASN A 447 -80.52 -61.90 6.71
CA ASN A 447 -79.48 -62.31 7.64
C ASN A 447 -79.90 -63.56 8.44
N ASP A 448 -78.96 -64.22 9.11
CA ASP A 448 -79.27 -65.35 10.01
C ASP A 448 -80.26 -64.96 11.09
N ASP A 449 -81.43 -65.60 11.07
CA ASP A 449 -82.44 -65.53 12.13
C ASP A 449 -82.31 -66.70 13.14
N GLY A 450 -81.28 -67.55 12.98
CA GLY A 450 -81.07 -68.76 13.77
C GLY A 450 -81.98 -69.95 13.36
N ALA A 451 -83.07 -69.72 12.64
CA ALA A 451 -84.17 -70.67 12.49
C ALA A 451 -84.41 -71.15 11.03
N THR A 452 -84.35 -70.28 10.02
CA THR A 452 -84.84 -70.60 8.67
C THR A 452 -83.76 -71.14 7.73
N GLY A 453 -84.09 -72.22 7.01
CA GLY A 453 -83.13 -72.92 6.14
C GLY A 453 -82.05 -73.71 6.91
N THR A 454 -81.24 -74.47 6.18
CA THR A 454 -80.14 -75.28 6.73
C THR A 454 -79.02 -74.36 7.17
N ALA A 455 -78.52 -74.52 8.41
CA ALA A 455 -77.51 -73.63 9.01
C ALA A 455 -76.31 -73.37 8.07
N ALA A 456 -75.78 -74.43 7.43
CA ALA A 456 -74.65 -74.37 6.50
C ALA A 456 -74.89 -73.64 5.16
N ASN A 457 -76.12 -73.18 4.86
CA ASN A 457 -76.45 -72.49 3.61
C ASN A 457 -76.84 -71.01 3.84
N ARG A 458 -76.98 -70.58 5.09
CA ARG A 458 -77.52 -69.24 5.43
C ARG A 458 -76.51 -68.13 5.18
N PHE A 459 -77.03 -66.91 5.02
CA PHE A 459 -76.19 -65.72 4.92
C PHE A 459 -75.75 -65.23 6.30
N ALA A 460 -74.54 -64.66 6.37
CA ALA A 460 -73.99 -63.95 7.51
C ALA A 460 -73.70 -62.50 7.07
N LEU A 461 -74.65 -61.62 7.34
CA LEU A 461 -74.71 -60.24 6.88
C LEU A 461 -74.72 -59.30 8.09
N THR A 462 -74.51 -57.99 7.87
CA THR A 462 -74.69 -56.96 8.90
C THR A 462 -76.17 -56.63 9.16
N GLY A 463 -77.06 -57.06 8.26
CA GLY A 463 -78.52 -56.90 8.31
C GLY A 463 -79.17 -57.56 7.10
N ASP A 464 -80.49 -57.44 6.94
CA ASP A 464 -81.17 -57.91 5.73
C ASP A 464 -80.75 -57.06 4.51
N LEU A 465 -80.23 -57.71 3.46
CA LEU A 465 -79.76 -57.04 2.26
C LEU A 465 -80.83 -57.06 1.17
N ALA A 466 -81.55 -55.96 1.03
CA ALA A 466 -82.52 -55.75 -0.04
C ALA A 466 -81.83 -55.29 -1.34
N LEU A 467 -81.81 -56.16 -2.35
CA LEU A 467 -81.35 -55.85 -3.71
C LEU A 467 -82.53 -55.30 -4.51
N ALA A 468 -82.56 -53.99 -4.77
CA ALA A 468 -83.51 -53.38 -5.69
C ALA A 468 -83.22 -53.78 -7.16
N ALA A 469 -84.09 -53.38 -8.09
CA ALA A 469 -83.94 -53.69 -9.50
C ALA A 469 -82.56 -53.25 -10.04
N LYS A 470 -81.87 -54.15 -10.76
CA LYS A 470 -80.50 -54.00 -11.30
C LYS A 470 -79.38 -53.94 -10.25
N GLN A 471 -79.65 -54.06 -8.94
CA GLN A 471 -78.59 -54.18 -7.93
C GLN A 471 -78.05 -55.61 -7.83
N SER A 472 -76.84 -55.73 -7.31
CA SER A 472 -76.16 -57.00 -7.07
C SER A 472 -75.38 -57.00 -5.76
N ALA A 473 -75.09 -58.20 -5.25
CA ALA A 473 -74.17 -58.42 -4.15
C ALA A 473 -73.21 -59.56 -4.48
N MET A 474 -71.94 -59.40 -4.08
CA MET A 474 -70.96 -60.47 -4.12
C MET A 474 -70.88 -61.12 -2.74
N LEU A 475 -71.08 -62.43 -2.72
CA LEU A 475 -71.06 -63.27 -1.53
C LEU A 475 -69.89 -64.25 -1.64
N MET A 476 -69.22 -64.51 -0.52
CA MET A 476 -68.17 -65.53 -0.40
C MET A 476 -68.60 -66.54 0.66
N TYR A 477 -68.47 -67.83 0.36
CA TYR A 477 -68.73 -68.87 1.33
C TYR A 477 -67.51 -69.08 2.24
N ASP A 478 -67.76 -68.97 3.54
CA ASP A 478 -66.81 -69.23 4.63
C ASP A 478 -67.09 -70.63 5.19
N SER A 479 -66.14 -71.54 5.01
CA SER A 479 -66.20 -72.92 5.55
C SER A 479 -66.09 -73.00 7.07
N THR A 480 -65.48 -72.01 7.74
CA THR A 480 -65.28 -72.00 9.19
C THR A 480 -66.55 -71.60 9.92
N ALA A 481 -67.27 -70.59 9.43
CA ALA A 481 -68.61 -70.26 9.94
C ALA A 481 -69.72 -71.16 9.35
N LEU A 482 -69.44 -71.83 8.23
CA LEU A 482 -70.40 -72.51 7.36
C LEU A 482 -71.50 -71.55 6.85
N ARG A 483 -71.10 -70.39 6.30
CA ARG A 483 -72.02 -69.29 5.90
C ARG A 483 -71.58 -68.55 4.64
N TRP A 484 -72.55 -67.97 3.94
CA TRP A 484 -72.29 -66.96 2.90
C TRP A 484 -72.12 -65.57 3.53
N ARG A 485 -70.89 -65.05 3.56
CA ARG A 485 -70.59 -63.66 3.95
C ARG A 485 -70.73 -62.72 2.75
N GLN A 486 -71.13 -61.47 2.98
CA GLN A 486 -71.01 -60.44 1.94
C GLN A 486 -69.56 -59.92 1.86
N ILE A 487 -69.01 -59.81 0.65
CA ILE A 487 -67.63 -59.32 0.41
C ILE A 487 -67.55 -58.05 -0.44
N ALA A 488 -68.64 -57.66 -1.12
CA ALA A 488 -68.76 -56.34 -1.75
C ALA A 488 -70.20 -55.84 -1.70
N ASN A 489 -70.38 -54.52 -1.66
CA ASN A 489 -71.68 -53.85 -1.75
C ASN A 489 -71.64 -52.76 -2.82
N GLY A 490 -72.63 -52.75 -3.71
CA GLY A 490 -72.76 -51.77 -4.80
C GLY A 490 -73.30 -50.40 -4.34
N THR A 491 -72.87 -49.90 -3.19
CA THR A 491 -73.30 -48.62 -2.61
C THR A 491 -72.44 -47.47 -3.15
N ALA A 492 -72.97 -46.74 -4.13
CA ALA A 492 -72.37 -45.51 -4.66
C ALA A 492 -72.54 -44.35 -3.66
N THR A 493 -71.70 -44.31 -2.62
CA THR A 493 -71.79 -43.32 -1.53
C THR A 493 -70.42 -42.75 -1.12
N GLY A 494 -69.94 -41.78 -1.89
CA GLY A 494 -69.07 -40.64 -1.51
C GLY A 494 -67.77 -40.83 -0.70
N SER A 495 -66.65 -40.28 -1.21
CA SER A 495 -65.74 -39.34 -0.49
C SER A 495 -64.54 -38.97 -1.37
N GLY A 496 -64.02 -37.74 -1.24
CA GLY A 496 -62.74 -37.31 -1.83
C GLY A 496 -62.82 -36.63 -3.21
N ASP A 497 -62.94 -35.31 -3.22
CA ASP A 497 -62.57 -34.47 -4.37
C ASP A 497 -61.06 -34.19 -4.33
N ASN A 498 -60.42 -34.15 -5.50
CA ASN A 498 -58.98 -33.95 -5.67
C ASN A 498 -58.62 -32.56 -6.23
N LEU A 499 -59.51 -31.57 -6.02
CA LEU A 499 -59.40 -30.20 -6.52
C LEU A 499 -59.31 -30.13 -8.06
N GLY A 500 -60.40 -30.56 -8.70
CA GLY A 500 -60.67 -30.30 -10.11
C GLY A 500 -60.95 -28.82 -10.44
N ASN A 501 -61.62 -28.57 -11.56
CA ASN A 501 -61.88 -27.23 -12.11
C ASN A 501 -63.02 -26.48 -11.40
N HIS A 502 -62.83 -26.19 -10.10
CA HIS A 502 -63.86 -25.65 -9.23
C HIS A 502 -63.87 -24.12 -9.10
N THR A 503 -65.06 -23.54 -9.10
CA THR A 503 -65.32 -22.19 -8.57
C THR A 503 -65.73 -22.32 -7.11
N ALA A 504 -64.94 -21.78 -6.17
CA ALA A 504 -65.25 -21.81 -4.75
C ALA A 504 -66.51 -20.97 -4.45
N THR A 505 -67.54 -21.61 -3.89
CA THR A 505 -68.80 -20.97 -3.46
C THR A 505 -68.87 -20.71 -1.95
N GLN A 506 -67.83 -21.13 -1.22
CA GLN A 506 -67.63 -20.99 0.23
C GLN A 506 -66.12 -20.83 0.48
N ASN A 507 -65.74 -20.30 1.64
CA ASN A 507 -64.33 -20.08 2.00
C ASN A 507 -63.53 -21.40 2.01
N ILE A 508 -62.32 -21.38 1.46
CA ILE A 508 -61.43 -22.55 1.50
C ILE A 508 -60.71 -22.57 2.85
N VAL A 509 -60.97 -23.61 3.65
CA VAL A 509 -60.51 -23.73 5.04
C VAL A 509 -59.09 -24.29 5.09
N LEU A 510 -58.15 -23.51 5.64
CA LEU A 510 -56.73 -23.85 5.78
C LEU A 510 -56.33 -23.88 7.27
N GLY A 511 -56.96 -24.79 8.03
CA GLY A 511 -56.84 -24.86 9.48
C GLY A 511 -57.72 -23.83 10.17
N SER A 512 -57.12 -22.93 10.96
CA SER A 512 -57.83 -21.80 11.60
C SER A 512 -58.00 -20.57 10.71
N ASN A 513 -57.42 -20.59 9.51
CA ASN A 513 -57.39 -19.46 8.58
C ASN A 513 -58.14 -19.82 7.30
N TYR A 514 -58.65 -18.81 6.60
CA TYR A 514 -59.47 -19.00 5.40
C TYR A 514 -58.92 -18.23 4.19
N LEU A 515 -59.08 -18.80 3.00
CA LEU A 515 -59.20 -18.01 1.77
C LEU A 515 -60.68 -17.64 1.63
N SER A 516 -61.02 -16.38 1.93
CA SER A 516 -62.40 -15.90 2.01
C SER A 516 -62.87 -15.23 0.71
N GLY A 517 -64.13 -15.52 0.35
CA GLY A 517 -64.93 -14.74 -0.59
C GLY A 517 -66.25 -14.23 0.02
N ASP A 518 -66.50 -14.46 1.31
CA ASP A 518 -67.73 -14.06 2.01
C ASP A 518 -67.68 -12.63 2.59
N GLY A 519 -66.51 -11.99 2.59
CA GLY A 519 -66.30 -10.63 3.10
C GLY A 519 -65.93 -10.56 4.59
N GLY A 520 -65.75 -11.70 5.26
CA GLY A 520 -65.17 -11.78 6.60
C GLY A 520 -63.68 -11.38 6.64
N ASN A 521 -63.07 -11.38 7.82
CA ASN A 521 -61.66 -11.00 8.02
C ASN A 521 -60.77 -12.12 8.60
N GLU A 522 -61.23 -13.38 8.55
CA GLU A 522 -60.64 -14.56 9.19
C GLU A 522 -59.44 -15.17 8.41
N GLY A 523 -58.73 -14.37 7.61
CA GLY A 523 -57.60 -14.83 6.82
C GLY A 523 -57.25 -13.88 5.68
N ILE A 524 -57.19 -14.43 4.46
CA ILE A 524 -56.96 -13.67 3.22
C ILE A 524 -58.30 -13.56 2.49
N ALA A 525 -58.85 -12.35 2.44
CA ALA A 525 -60.03 -12.03 1.63
C ALA A 525 -59.59 -11.41 0.29
N VAL A 526 -60.24 -11.78 -0.80
CA VAL A 526 -60.09 -11.09 -2.10
C VAL A 526 -61.43 -10.48 -2.48
N ASP A 527 -61.50 -9.15 -2.57
CA ASP A 527 -62.76 -8.47 -2.87
C ASP A 527 -63.10 -8.50 -4.37
N ALA A 528 -64.35 -8.14 -4.70
CA ALA A 528 -64.85 -8.12 -6.09
C ALA A 528 -64.15 -7.09 -7.01
N SER A 529 -63.27 -6.23 -6.47
CA SER A 529 -62.40 -5.34 -7.24
C SER A 529 -60.95 -5.85 -7.37
N GLY A 530 -60.67 -7.06 -6.87
CA GLY A 530 -59.37 -7.72 -6.95
C GLY A 530 -58.37 -7.28 -5.88
N LYS A 531 -58.79 -6.53 -4.86
CA LYS A 531 -57.91 -6.17 -3.74
C LYS A 531 -57.80 -7.32 -2.73
N ILE A 532 -56.63 -7.45 -2.13
CA ILE A 532 -56.31 -8.46 -1.13
C ILE A 532 -56.30 -7.83 0.27
N GLY A 533 -57.16 -8.33 1.15
CA GLY A 533 -57.18 -8.00 2.57
C GLY A 533 -56.63 -9.14 3.41
N ILE A 534 -55.66 -8.88 4.30
CA ILE A 534 -55.15 -9.84 5.27
C ILE A 534 -55.56 -9.37 6.66
N GLY A 535 -56.56 -10.01 7.26
CA GLY A 535 -57.14 -9.62 8.55
C GLY A 535 -58.05 -8.37 8.52
N ILE A 536 -58.34 -7.80 7.34
CA ILE A 536 -59.15 -6.59 7.16
C ILE A 536 -59.96 -6.62 5.86
N THR A 537 -61.25 -6.29 5.96
CA THR A 537 -62.19 -6.26 4.84
C THR A 537 -63.20 -5.11 5.03
N PRO A 538 -63.51 -4.32 3.98
CA PRO A 538 -62.89 -4.29 2.65
C PRO A 538 -61.45 -3.78 2.70
N ALA A 539 -60.63 -4.22 1.74
CA ALA A 539 -59.27 -3.74 1.61
C ALA A 539 -59.24 -2.28 1.10
N THR A 540 -58.44 -1.42 1.73
CA THR A 540 -58.33 0.00 1.35
C THR A 540 -57.48 0.15 0.08
N ALA A 541 -56.34 -0.55 0.01
CA ALA A 541 -55.44 -0.63 -1.14
C ALA A 541 -55.41 -2.05 -1.76
N LEU A 542 -54.72 -2.22 -2.90
CA LEU A 542 -54.59 -3.50 -3.64
C LEU A 542 -54.07 -4.65 -2.77
N LEU A 543 -53.22 -4.34 -1.79
CA LEU A 543 -52.90 -5.22 -0.66
C LEU A 543 -53.04 -4.38 0.61
N THR A 544 -53.81 -4.88 1.58
CA THR A 544 -54.00 -4.24 2.89
C THR A 544 -53.81 -5.29 3.99
N VAL A 545 -52.96 -5.01 4.98
CA VAL A 545 -52.64 -5.92 6.09
C VAL A 545 -53.05 -5.28 7.42
N ASN A 546 -53.77 -6.01 8.27
CA ASN A 546 -54.21 -5.54 9.57
C ASN A 546 -53.15 -5.76 10.66
N GLY A 547 -52.03 -5.04 10.55
CA GLY A 547 -50.88 -5.14 11.46
C GLY A 547 -49.54 -4.98 10.75
N ASP A 548 -48.45 -5.26 11.46
CA ASP A 548 -47.08 -5.16 10.93
C ASP A 548 -46.85 -6.22 9.82
N ALA A 549 -46.55 -5.77 8.61
CA ALA A 549 -46.12 -6.63 7.50
C ALA A 549 -44.60 -6.87 7.56
N VAL A 550 -44.18 -8.05 8.02
CA VAL A 550 -42.76 -8.39 8.17
C VAL A 550 -42.19 -8.98 6.87
N VAL A 551 -41.14 -8.34 6.33
CA VAL A 551 -40.39 -8.82 5.15
C VAL A 551 -39.01 -9.26 5.60
N ASN A 552 -38.69 -10.54 5.45
CA ASN A 552 -37.43 -11.14 5.91
C ASN A 552 -36.26 -11.00 4.91
N THR A 553 -36.51 -10.54 3.70
CA THR A 553 -35.51 -10.35 2.63
C THR A 553 -35.68 -8.96 1.99
N SER A 554 -36.25 -8.87 0.78
CA SER A 554 -36.45 -7.61 0.04
C SER A 554 -37.91 -7.48 -0.42
N LEU A 555 -38.39 -6.24 -0.52
CA LEU A 555 -39.71 -5.90 -1.04
C LEU A 555 -39.58 -4.97 -2.25
N THR A 556 -39.65 -5.54 -3.45
CA THR A 556 -39.63 -4.77 -4.70
C THR A 556 -41.03 -4.26 -5.01
N ALA A 557 -41.35 -3.03 -4.57
CA ALA A 557 -42.59 -2.35 -4.92
C ALA A 557 -42.42 -1.54 -6.21
N PHE A 558 -43.24 -1.82 -7.23
CA PHE A 558 -43.30 -1.03 -8.48
C PHE A 558 -44.10 0.28 -8.32
N GLY A 559 -44.07 0.86 -7.13
CA GLY A 559 -44.85 2.03 -6.71
C GLY A 559 -44.44 2.49 -5.31
N GLY A 560 -45.11 3.51 -4.77
CA GLY A 560 -44.75 4.07 -3.47
C GLY A 560 -45.07 3.14 -2.29
N MET A 561 -44.10 2.96 -1.39
CA MET A 561 -44.34 2.39 -0.06
C MET A 561 -44.93 3.47 0.85
N LEU A 562 -46.13 3.22 1.38
CA LEU A 562 -46.84 4.13 2.27
C LEU A 562 -46.75 3.61 3.71
N GLY A 563 -46.04 4.34 4.57
CA GLY A 563 -45.95 4.08 6.00
C GLY A 563 -46.99 4.88 6.78
N SER A 564 -47.44 4.35 7.91
CA SER A 564 -48.24 5.09 8.88
C SER A 564 -47.39 6.12 9.65
N ASN A 565 -48.05 7.09 10.29
CA ASN A 565 -47.41 7.87 11.35
C ASN A 565 -46.94 6.92 12.47
N GLY A 566 -45.79 7.22 13.05
CA GLY A 566 -45.22 6.43 14.14
C GLY A 566 -45.07 7.23 15.43
N SER A 567 -44.38 6.65 16.40
CA SER A 567 -43.91 7.34 17.59
C SER A 567 -42.42 7.07 17.81
N VAL A 568 -41.78 7.79 18.72
CA VAL A 568 -40.38 7.53 19.10
C VAL A 568 -40.21 6.14 19.74
N GLY A 569 -41.25 5.58 20.38
CA GLY A 569 -41.22 4.21 20.90
C GLY A 569 -41.67 3.14 19.89
N THR A 570 -42.24 3.55 18.75
CA THR A 570 -42.79 2.66 17.71
C THR A 570 -42.68 3.32 16.33
N PRO A 571 -41.50 3.32 15.69
CA PRO A 571 -41.32 3.94 14.38
C PRO A 571 -42.18 3.26 13.30
N GLY A 572 -42.68 4.03 12.32
CA GLY A 572 -43.58 3.53 11.27
C GLY A 572 -42.88 2.56 10.30
N TYR A 573 -41.59 2.76 10.07
CA TYR A 573 -40.68 1.77 9.48
C TYR A 573 -39.68 1.34 10.55
N ARG A 574 -39.70 0.08 10.99
CA ARG A 574 -38.92 -0.45 12.11
C ARG A 574 -38.45 -1.88 11.86
N PHE A 575 -37.47 -2.35 12.61
CA PHE A 575 -36.95 -3.72 12.48
C PHE A 575 -37.69 -4.70 13.39
N TYR A 576 -37.96 -5.93 12.90
CA TYR A 576 -38.75 -6.93 13.63
C TYR A 576 -38.19 -7.32 15.01
N PHE A 577 -36.86 -7.36 15.14
CA PHE A 577 -36.17 -7.66 16.41
C PHE A 577 -35.72 -6.40 17.19
N ASP A 578 -35.98 -5.21 16.66
CA ASP A 578 -35.58 -3.92 17.23
C ASP A 578 -36.71 -2.89 16.97
N PRO A 579 -37.85 -3.02 17.69
CA PRO A 579 -39.10 -2.36 17.34
C PRO A 579 -39.16 -0.87 17.72
N ASP A 580 -38.11 -0.36 18.39
CA ASP A 580 -37.94 1.04 18.76
C ASP A 580 -36.83 1.75 17.93
N THR A 581 -36.26 1.05 16.95
CA THR A 581 -35.27 1.57 16.00
C THR A 581 -35.85 1.64 14.58
N GLY A 582 -35.74 2.80 13.91
CA GLY A 582 -36.37 3.00 12.62
C GLY A 582 -36.58 4.45 12.17
N LEU A 583 -37.55 4.64 11.26
CA LEU A 583 -37.99 5.94 10.72
C LEU A 583 -39.46 6.21 11.08
N TYR A 584 -39.81 7.48 11.35
CA TYR A 584 -41.19 7.86 11.63
C TYR A 584 -41.56 9.27 11.16
N SER A 585 -42.85 9.46 10.85
CA SER A 585 -43.50 10.78 10.81
C SER A 585 -44.14 11.04 12.18
N PRO A 586 -43.93 12.20 12.83
CA PRO A 586 -44.42 12.52 14.17
C PRO A 586 -45.90 12.98 14.21
N GLY A 587 -46.72 12.57 13.24
CA GLY A 587 -48.15 12.90 13.15
C GLY A 587 -48.57 13.49 11.81
N ASP A 588 -49.88 13.62 11.61
CA ASP A 588 -50.45 14.06 10.33
C ASP A 588 -50.02 15.48 9.94
N ASN A 589 -49.60 15.63 8.67
CA ASN A 589 -49.16 16.89 8.07
C ASN A 589 -47.98 17.59 8.78
N ALA A 590 -47.24 16.89 9.65
CA ALA A 590 -46.07 17.44 10.33
C ALA A 590 -44.93 17.81 9.37
N ASN A 591 -44.90 17.22 8.16
CA ASN A 591 -43.85 17.40 7.15
C ASN A 591 -42.43 17.18 7.70
N VAL A 592 -42.29 16.21 8.60
CA VAL A 592 -41.07 15.91 9.36
C VAL A 592 -40.73 14.44 9.22
N LEU A 593 -39.45 14.13 9.00
CA LEU A 593 -38.91 12.76 9.03
C LEU A 593 -37.97 12.60 10.23
N GLY A 594 -38.35 11.78 11.20
CA GLY A 594 -37.54 11.42 12.36
C GLY A 594 -36.84 10.07 12.20
N PHE A 595 -35.61 9.98 12.69
CA PHE A 595 -34.77 8.78 12.73
C PHE A 595 -34.57 8.39 14.19
N VAL A 596 -34.77 7.12 14.54
CA VAL A 596 -34.87 6.65 15.92
C VAL A 596 -33.94 5.46 16.16
N THR A 597 -33.25 5.41 17.31
CA THR A 597 -32.59 4.19 17.81
C THR A 597 -32.69 4.09 19.34
N GLY A 598 -33.07 2.94 19.87
CA GLY A 598 -33.24 2.75 21.33
C GLY A 598 -34.35 3.63 21.90
N GLY A 599 -35.49 3.71 21.23
CA GLY A 599 -36.65 4.51 21.65
C GLY A 599 -36.40 6.01 21.75
N THR A 600 -35.36 6.53 21.07
CA THR A 600 -34.90 7.92 21.14
C THR A 600 -34.70 8.50 19.74
N GLU A 601 -35.26 9.68 19.46
CA GLU A 601 -35.01 10.41 18.20
C GLU A 601 -33.54 10.83 18.15
N ARG A 602 -32.83 10.38 17.12
CA ARG A 602 -31.40 10.65 16.89
C ARG A 602 -31.17 11.72 15.85
N ALA A 603 -32.03 11.79 14.84
CA ALA A 603 -32.01 12.83 13.83
C ALA A 603 -33.42 13.18 13.35
N ARG A 604 -33.58 14.37 12.79
CA ARG A 604 -34.84 14.93 12.32
C ARG A 604 -34.59 15.77 11.08
N ILE A 605 -35.44 15.65 10.06
CA ILE A 605 -35.56 16.63 8.97
C ILE A 605 -36.88 17.37 9.17
N ASP A 606 -36.86 18.70 9.26
CA ASP A 606 -38.06 19.53 9.45
C ASP A 606 -38.74 19.94 8.13
N ALA A 607 -39.92 20.57 8.25
CA ALA A 607 -40.72 21.06 7.12
C ALA A 607 -40.04 22.15 6.25
N ASN A 608 -38.95 22.74 6.74
CA ASN A 608 -38.14 23.73 6.01
C ASN A 608 -36.89 23.09 5.36
N GLY A 609 -36.65 21.79 5.59
CA GLY A 609 -35.47 21.06 5.15
C GLY A 609 -34.25 21.18 6.07
N ASN A 610 -34.45 21.61 7.33
CA ASN A 610 -33.38 21.67 8.33
C ASN A 610 -33.15 20.28 8.96
N VAL A 611 -31.87 19.87 9.08
CA VAL A 611 -31.48 18.57 9.65
C VAL A 611 -30.95 18.75 11.08
N GLY A 612 -31.69 18.29 12.09
CA GLY A 612 -31.21 18.15 13.45
C GLY A 612 -30.61 16.76 13.70
N ILE A 613 -29.53 16.69 14.48
CA ILE A 613 -28.93 15.44 14.98
C ILE A 613 -28.68 15.63 16.48
N GLY A 614 -29.38 14.85 17.31
CA GLY A 614 -29.42 15.07 18.77
C GLY A 614 -30.19 16.35 19.20
N THR A 615 -30.72 17.15 18.27
CA THR A 615 -31.50 18.36 18.54
C THR A 615 -32.96 18.21 18.13
N SER A 616 -33.87 18.68 19.00
CA SER A 616 -35.30 18.84 18.71
C SER A 616 -35.86 19.93 19.65
N PRO A 617 -36.39 21.06 19.15
CA PRO A 617 -36.52 21.45 17.74
C PRO A 617 -35.17 21.79 17.07
N VAL A 618 -35.17 21.84 15.73
CA VAL A 618 -33.99 22.21 14.93
C VAL A 618 -33.84 23.74 14.92
N SER A 619 -32.65 24.25 15.24
CA SER A 619 -32.42 25.67 15.57
C SER A 619 -32.27 26.61 14.36
N GLY A 620 -33.13 26.50 13.35
CA GLY A 620 -33.19 27.41 12.20
C GLY A 620 -32.00 27.36 11.22
N THR A 621 -30.99 26.51 11.48
CA THR A 621 -29.86 26.23 10.59
C THR A 621 -30.15 24.98 9.75
N ARG A 622 -29.64 24.95 8.51
CA ARG A 622 -29.85 23.79 7.61
C ARG A 622 -29.32 22.46 8.17
N ILE A 623 -28.29 22.50 9.01
CA ILE A 623 -27.80 21.36 9.79
C ILE A 623 -27.51 21.86 11.22
N SER A 624 -27.88 21.07 12.21
CA SER A 624 -27.70 21.32 13.65
C SER A 624 -27.29 20.01 14.34
N VAL A 625 -26.29 20.03 15.22
CA VAL A 625 -25.81 18.85 15.95
C VAL A 625 -25.59 19.18 17.42
N ALA A 626 -26.11 18.37 18.34
CA ALA A 626 -25.89 18.51 19.78
C ALA A 626 -25.65 17.17 20.48
N ASP A 627 -25.16 17.25 21.72
CA ASP A 627 -25.07 16.09 22.61
C ASP A 627 -26.31 15.95 23.52
N SER A 628 -26.39 14.83 24.24
CA SER A 628 -27.52 14.48 25.11
C SER A 628 -27.65 15.36 26.37
N GLY A 629 -26.79 16.37 26.57
CA GLY A 629 -26.88 17.34 27.66
C GLY A 629 -27.67 18.60 27.34
N GLY A 630 -28.15 18.76 26.09
CA GLY A 630 -28.80 20.00 25.64
C GLY A 630 -27.82 21.16 25.37
N GLY A 631 -26.51 20.90 25.50
CA GLY A 631 -25.46 21.78 24.98
C GLY A 631 -25.27 21.54 23.50
N VAL A 632 -25.28 22.60 22.70
CA VAL A 632 -25.00 22.52 21.25
C VAL A 632 -23.50 22.31 21.05
N SER A 633 -23.05 21.07 21.19
CA SER A 633 -21.66 20.63 21.01
C SER A 633 -21.32 20.56 19.51
N GLU A 634 -21.36 21.73 18.88
CA GLU A 634 -21.15 21.93 17.45
C GLU A 634 -19.67 21.74 17.09
N ILE A 635 -19.37 20.61 16.45
CA ILE A 635 -18.00 20.24 16.05
C ILE A 635 -17.50 21.04 14.83
N ALA A 636 -18.41 21.53 13.98
CA ALA A 636 -18.10 22.48 12.90
C ALA A 636 -19.35 23.21 12.38
N THR A 637 -19.57 24.45 12.82
CA THR A 637 -20.70 25.28 12.35
C THR A 637 -20.34 26.07 11.09
N LEU A 638 -20.83 25.66 9.91
CA LEU A 638 -20.74 26.47 8.68
C LEU A 638 -21.76 27.63 8.72
N ILE A 639 -21.48 28.64 9.56
CA ILE A 639 -22.34 29.81 9.73
C ILE A 639 -22.29 30.69 8.47
N ASN A 640 -23.45 30.92 7.86
CA ASN A 640 -23.69 32.08 7.00
C ASN A 640 -24.91 32.82 7.54
N SER A 641 -24.69 33.64 8.57
CA SER A 641 -25.72 34.40 9.28
C SER A 641 -26.08 35.68 8.53
N SER A 642 -27.25 35.68 7.91
CA SER A 642 -27.81 36.79 7.14
C SER A 642 -29.04 37.37 7.86
N PRO A 643 -29.34 38.68 7.78
CA PRO A 643 -28.41 39.82 7.67
C PRO A 643 -28.80 40.98 8.63
N ALA A 644 -27.90 41.44 9.51
CA ALA A 644 -28.23 42.57 10.42
C ALA A 644 -27.04 43.42 10.92
N SER A 645 -25.84 42.85 11.07
CA SER A 645 -24.69 43.51 11.69
C SER A 645 -23.37 42.98 11.12
N ALA A 646 -22.29 43.77 11.23
CA ALA A 646 -20.96 43.40 10.71
C ALA A 646 -20.39 42.12 11.35
N GLY A 647 -19.46 41.45 10.66
CA GLY A 647 -18.77 40.25 11.13
C GLY A 647 -19.20 38.92 10.49
N THR A 648 -19.90 38.93 9.35
CA THR A 648 -20.27 37.68 8.65
C THR A 648 -19.01 36.98 8.13
N GLY A 649 -18.82 35.71 8.49
CA GLY A 649 -17.64 34.95 8.10
C GLY A 649 -17.88 33.44 8.18
N VAL A 650 -17.35 32.71 7.20
CA VAL A 650 -17.43 31.24 7.16
C VAL A 650 -16.19 30.65 7.82
N GLY A 651 -16.36 29.82 8.84
CA GLY A 651 -15.27 29.21 9.57
C GLY A 651 -15.67 27.97 10.35
N ILE A 652 -14.68 27.17 10.71
CA ILE A 652 -14.81 26.04 11.63
C ILE A 652 -14.61 26.57 13.04
N VAL A 653 -15.65 26.47 13.88
CA VAL A 653 -15.60 26.86 15.30
C VAL A 653 -15.54 25.60 16.15
N TYR A 654 -14.50 25.48 16.99
CA TYR A 654 -14.37 24.39 17.95
C TYR A 654 -15.00 24.81 19.28
N GLN A 655 -16.21 24.34 19.55
CA GLN A 655 -16.94 24.63 20.80
C GLN A 655 -16.66 23.55 21.86
N GLY A 656 -16.44 23.97 23.11
CA GLY A 656 -16.44 23.10 24.27
C GLY A 656 -17.83 23.00 24.92
N PRO A 657 -18.09 21.98 25.76
CA PRO A 657 -19.44 21.62 26.25
C PRO A 657 -20.02 22.56 27.33
N SER A 658 -19.69 23.86 27.29
CA SER A 658 -20.14 24.86 28.27
C SER A 658 -19.86 26.30 27.80
N SER A 659 -20.37 26.70 26.63
CA SER A 659 -20.23 28.05 26.01
C SER A 659 -18.80 28.56 25.72
N ILE A 660 -17.78 27.77 26.05
CA ILE A 660 -16.36 28.07 25.83
C ILE A 660 -16.01 27.76 24.38
N LYS A 661 -15.75 28.80 23.57
CA LYS A 661 -15.03 28.64 22.29
C LYS A 661 -13.58 28.25 22.60
N LEU A 662 -13.13 27.10 22.12
CA LEU A 662 -11.76 26.61 22.31
C LEU A 662 -10.81 27.23 21.27
N GLY A 663 -11.29 27.33 20.03
CA GLY A 663 -10.61 28.02 18.93
C GLY A 663 -11.49 28.07 17.68
N SER A 664 -11.01 28.73 16.64
CA SER A 664 -11.71 28.79 15.35
C SER A 664 -10.76 29.11 14.20
N VAL A 665 -11.01 28.57 13.02
CA VAL A 665 -10.33 28.93 11.77
C VAL A 665 -11.37 29.35 10.73
N GLY A 666 -11.23 30.52 10.11
CA GLY A 666 -12.23 30.98 9.14
C GLY A 666 -11.80 32.17 8.31
N ALA A 667 -12.67 32.58 7.38
CA ALA A 667 -12.58 33.86 6.69
C ALA A 667 -13.62 34.83 7.26
N MET A 668 -13.23 36.05 7.58
CA MET A 668 -14.12 37.08 8.16
C MET A 668 -14.21 38.32 7.27
N TRP A 669 -15.41 38.88 7.18
CA TRP A 669 -15.62 40.26 6.74
C TRP A 669 -15.65 41.17 7.96
N GLU A 670 -14.52 41.80 8.28
CA GLU A 670 -14.49 42.83 9.33
C GLU A 670 -14.89 44.22 8.78
N ASP A 671 -15.52 44.97 9.68
CA ASP A 671 -16.10 46.31 9.56
C ASP A 671 -16.01 47.10 8.24
N GLY A 672 -17.14 47.15 7.52
CA GLY A 672 -17.80 48.39 7.06
C GLY A 672 -17.12 49.33 6.05
N THR A 673 -15.80 49.26 5.84
CA THR A 673 -15.02 50.36 5.25
C THR A 673 -14.13 49.97 4.06
N GLY A 674 -13.88 48.68 3.81
CA GLY A 674 -13.39 48.24 2.48
C GLY A 674 -12.69 46.87 2.40
N ASN A 675 -13.23 46.00 1.54
CA ASN A 675 -12.60 44.94 0.73
C ASN A 675 -11.55 43.94 1.30
N ASN A 676 -11.13 44.02 2.57
CA ASN A 676 -10.12 43.12 3.12
C ASN A 676 -10.72 41.85 3.76
N SER A 677 -10.96 40.83 2.95
CA SER A 677 -11.27 39.47 3.42
C SER A 677 -10.00 38.76 3.93
N GLY A 678 -9.92 38.51 5.24
CA GLY A 678 -8.76 37.85 5.88
C GLY A 678 -9.05 36.44 6.41
N LEU A 679 -8.03 35.57 6.40
CA LEU A 679 -8.07 34.22 7.01
C LEU A 679 -7.47 34.29 8.43
N TYR A 680 -8.23 33.89 9.43
CA TYR A 680 -7.84 33.97 10.85
C TYR A 680 -7.77 32.60 11.52
N PHE A 681 -6.88 32.48 12.51
CA PHE A 681 -6.79 31.36 13.45
C PHE A 681 -6.84 31.93 14.87
N ASN A 682 -7.90 31.59 15.60
CA ASN A 682 -8.08 31.99 17.00
C ASN A 682 -7.84 30.79 17.93
N THR A 683 -7.11 31.02 19.02
CA THR A 683 -7.19 30.18 20.22
C THR A 683 -7.70 31.04 21.39
N ARG A 684 -8.58 30.42 22.18
CA ARG A 684 -9.36 30.96 23.32
C ARG A 684 -8.90 32.29 23.95
N ASN A 685 -9.69 33.34 23.78
CA ASN A 685 -9.95 34.35 24.82
C ASN A 685 -11.36 34.95 24.68
N THR A 686 -11.86 35.68 25.68
CA THR A 686 -13.19 36.33 25.68
C THR A 686 -13.27 37.59 24.81
N SER A 687 -12.12 38.06 24.32
CA SER A 687 -11.99 39.08 23.27
C SER A 687 -11.30 38.45 22.05
N TYR A 688 -11.77 38.76 20.84
CA TYR A 688 -11.27 38.16 19.60
C TYR A 688 -9.84 38.65 19.27
N SER A 689 -8.81 37.94 19.74
CA SER A 689 -7.42 38.15 19.31
C SER A 689 -6.97 37.03 18.37
N SER A 690 -6.78 37.35 17.09
CA SER A 690 -6.16 36.44 16.12
C SER A 690 -4.78 36.02 16.60
N LYS A 691 -4.53 34.71 16.69
CA LYS A 691 -3.19 34.15 16.96
C LYS A 691 -2.40 33.93 15.68
N MET A 692 -3.08 33.85 14.54
CA MET A 692 -2.51 33.99 13.21
C MET A 692 -3.56 34.64 12.31
N TYR A 693 -3.17 35.58 11.44
CA TYR A 693 -4.05 36.29 10.52
C TYR A 693 -3.33 36.50 9.18
N LEU A 694 -3.99 36.18 8.08
CA LEU A 694 -3.50 36.46 6.73
C LEU A 694 -4.39 37.55 6.10
N SER A 695 -3.78 38.68 5.73
CA SER A 695 -4.46 39.81 5.10
C SER A 695 -4.88 39.52 3.65
N ALA A 696 -5.83 40.28 3.12
CA ALA A 696 -6.19 40.23 1.71
C ALA A 696 -5.06 40.69 0.75
N ALA A 697 -4.04 41.40 1.26
CA ALA A 697 -2.83 41.76 0.53
C ALA A 697 -1.71 40.70 0.65
N GLY A 698 -1.92 39.64 1.45
CA GLY A 698 -1.00 38.51 1.63
C GLY A 698 -0.09 38.60 2.86
N ASP A 699 -0.33 39.56 3.76
CA ASP A 699 0.51 39.80 4.95
C ASP A 699 0.14 38.85 6.09
N LEU A 700 1.13 38.19 6.68
CA LEU A 700 0.96 37.19 7.72
C LEU A 700 1.30 37.75 9.11
N GLY A 701 0.28 37.96 9.93
CA GLY A 701 0.41 38.22 11.36
C GLY A 701 0.43 36.93 12.18
N ILE A 702 1.28 36.88 13.20
CA ILE A 702 1.31 35.85 14.24
C ILE A 702 1.27 36.56 15.60
N GLY A 703 0.24 36.28 16.40
CA GLY A 703 -0.07 36.94 17.68
C GLY A 703 -0.55 38.40 17.60
N THR A 704 -0.61 38.97 16.40
CA THR A 704 -0.91 40.38 16.11
C THR A 704 -2.36 40.78 16.40
N ILE A 705 -2.55 41.96 17.01
CA ILE A 705 -3.88 42.57 17.17
C ILE A 705 -4.17 43.45 15.94
N GLY A 706 -5.23 43.12 15.19
CA GLY A 706 -5.62 43.83 13.97
C GLY A 706 -4.85 43.40 12.72
N VAL A 707 -4.93 44.21 11.66
CA VAL A 707 -4.28 43.93 10.36
C VAL A 707 -2.75 43.98 10.52
N PRO A 708 -1.99 43.00 10.00
CA PRO A 708 -0.53 43.03 9.98
C PRO A 708 -0.01 44.26 9.23
N LYS A 709 1.02 44.91 9.80
CA LYS A 709 1.68 46.08 9.18
C LYS A 709 2.83 45.69 8.25
N GLU A 710 3.25 44.43 8.29
CA GLU A 710 4.41 43.87 7.60
C GLU A 710 4.05 42.49 7.04
N ARG A 711 4.71 42.06 5.95
CA ARG A 711 4.44 40.76 5.29
C ARG A 711 4.57 39.55 6.20
N LEU A 712 5.42 39.61 7.22
CA LEU A 712 5.49 38.65 8.32
C LEU A 712 5.65 39.42 9.64
N HIS A 713 4.54 39.67 10.31
CA HIS A 713 4.49 40.42 11.57
C HIS A 713 4.33 39.43 12.74
N ILE A 714 5.40 39.15 13.46
CA ILE A 714 5.37 38.29 14.66
C ILE A 714 5.36 39.17 15.90
N TYR A 715 4.32 39.04 16.73
CA TYR A 715 4.06 39.89 17.89
C TYR A 715 3.59 39.04 19.08
N SER A 716 4.05 39.38 20.29
CA SER A 716 3.44 38.87 21.54
C SER A 716 2.93 40.03 22.38
N THR A 717 1.77 39.82 23.00
CA THR A 717 1.22 40.73 24.02
C THR A 717 1.82 40.48 25.41
N ASP A 718 2.61 39.41 25.57
CA ASP A 718 3.27 39.09 26.83
C ASP A 718 4.70 39.67 26.84
N PRO A 719 5.04 40.60 27.76
CA PRO A 719 6.37 41.20 27.84
C PRO A 719 7.47 40.22 28.31
N ALA A 720 7.15 38.95 28.53
CA ALA A 720 8.11 37.87 28.79
C ALA A 720 8.53 37.08 27.52
N GLU A 721 7.87 37.24 26.37
CA GLU A 721 8.18 36.47 25.15
C GLU A 721 8.86 37.33 24.06
N THR A 722 10.08 36.97 23.69
CA THR A 722 10.89 37.65 22.67
C THR A 722 10.38 37.34 21.25
N GLY A 723 9.77 38.32 20.58
CA GLY A 723 9.41 38.23 19.17
C GLY A 723 10.60 38.49 18.24
N LEU A 724 10.63 37.82 17.08
CA LEU A 724 11.59 38.09 16.01
C LEU A 724 10.94 38.95 14.93
N THR A 725 11.41 40.20 14.80
CA THR A 725 10.92 41.12 13.77
C THR A 725 11.92 41.20 12.61
N ILE A 726 11.43 40.91 11.41
CA ILE A 726 12.10 41.22 10.13
C ILE A 726 11.16 42.17 9.38
N ALA A 727 11.54 43.43 9.24
CA ALA A 727 10.70 44.46 8.64
C ALA A 727 11.51 45.36 7.70
N THR A 728 10.82 45.94 6.71
CA THR A 728 11.37 46.86 5.71
C THR A 728 10.57 48.17 5.80
N PRO A 729 10.94 49.10 6.70
CA PRO A 729 10.10 50.26 6.99
C PRO A 729 9.93 51.15 5.75
N GLY A 730 8.68 51.40 5.35
CA GLY A 730 8.37 52.34 4.27
C GLY A 730 8.73 53.78 4.65
N THR A 731 9.09 54.67 3.71
CA THR A 731 8.97 54.56 2.24
C THR A 731 10.20 55.14 1.53
N GLY A 732 10.83 54.39 0.63
CA GLY A 732 11.88 54.89 -0.26
C GLY A 732 12.89 53.81 -0.64
N ASP A 733 13.74 53.45 0.32
CA ASP A 733 14.94 52.64 0.11
C ASP A 733 14.86 51.28 0.80
N GLN A 734 15.58 50.29 0.27
CA GLN A 734 15.62 48.94 0.84
C GLN A 734 16.50 48.93 2.11
N GLN A 735 15.91 48.52 3.23
CA GLN A 735 16.59 48.30 4.50
C GLN A 735 16.13 46.96 5.08
N ALA A 736 17.06 46.15 5.58
CA ALA A 736 16.75 44.91 6.28
C ALA A 736 17.30 44.98 7.70
N VAL A 737 16.41 44.85 8.69
CA VAL A 737 16.74 44.87 10.11
C VAL A 737 16.33 43.53 10.73
N LEU A 738 17.24 42.91 11.48
CA LEU A 738 16.94 41.73 12.29
C LEU A 738 16.97 42.15 13.75
N ASN A 739 15.79 42.31 14.35
CA ASN A 739 15.70 42.97 15.66
C ASN A 739 15.49 41.96 16.80
N LEU A 740 16.33 42.06 17.84
CA LEU A 740 16.36 41.15 18.99
C LEU A 740 15.93 41.89 20.27
N LEU A 741 14.67 42.33 20.30
CA LEU A 741 14.13 43.13 21.39
C LEU A 741 14.04 42.31 22.70
N THR A 742 14.38 42.96 23.80
CA THR A 742 14.20 42.44 25.16
C THR A 742 13.16 43.20 25.97
N LYS A 743 12.55 44.26 25.39
CA LYS A 743 11.25 44.86 25.78
C LYS A 743 10.71 45.79 24.68
N SER A 744 9.40 45.76 24.46
CA SER A 744 8.61 46.82 23.80
C SER A 744 7.26 46.93 24.51
N ASN A 745 6.61 48.10 24.42
CA ASN A 745 5.28 48.32 24.99
C ASN A 745 4.13 48.05 24.01
N GLY A 746 4.44 47.70 22.74
CA GLY A 746 3.45 47.41 21.69
C GLY A 746 2.99 48.61 20.86
N SER A 747 3.50 49.82 21.13
CA SER A 747 3.25 51.02 20.31
C SER A 747 4.33 51.29 19.25
N ASP A 748 5.55 50.81 19.53
CA ASP A 748 6.79 51.42 19.06
C ASP A 748 7.19 50.96 17.64
N THR A 749 7.69 51.89 16.83
CA THR A 749 8.25 51.59 15.49
C THR A 749 9.77 51.35 15.54
N LEU A 750 10.32 50.71 14.50
CA LEU A 750 11.78 50.64 14.34
C LEU A 750 12.40 52.04 14.42
N GLY A 751 13.48 52.18 15.20
CA GLY A 751 14.17 53.45 15.43
C GLY A 751 13.62 54.31 16.58
N ASP A 752 12.59 53.88 17.31
CA ASP A 752 12.14 54.58 18.52
C ASP A 752 13.23 54.55 19.61
N ALA A 753 13.66 55.73 20.07
CA ALA A 753 14.71 55.90 21.07
C ALA A 753 14.36 55.34 22.46
N THR A 754 13.10 55.00 22.71
CA THR A 754 12.62 54.44 23.99
C THR A 754 12.66 52.91 24.06
N SER A 755 12.92 52.21 22.94
CA SER A 755 12.96 50.75 22.87
C SER A 755 14.35 50.19 23.18
N ALA A 756 14.52 49.58 24.36
CA ALA A 756 15.80 48.98 24.77
C ALA A 756 16.05 47.59 24.14
N GLY A 757 17.22 47.37 23.54
CA GLY A 757 17.58 46.09 22.92
C GLY A 757 18.77 46.13 21.95
N TRP A 758 19.20 44.94 21.51
CA TRP A 758 20.24 44.77 20.47
C TRP A 758 19.62 44.81 19.08
N GLN A 759 20.22 45.60 18.18
CA GLN A 759 19.78 45.78 16.81
C GLN A 759 20.89 45.43 15.82
N ILE A 760 20.53 44.77 14.72
CA ILE A 760 21.41 44.48 13.57
C ILE A 760 20.76 45.08 12.33
N TRP A 761 21.45 45.98 11.64
CA TRP A 761 20.90 46.74 10.50
C TRP A 761 21.85 46.80 9.30
N ALA A 762 21.26 47.06 8.13
CA ALA A 762 21.95 47.50 6.93
C ALA A 762 21.24 48.72 6.33
N ASN A 763 21.97 49.82 6.15
CA ASN A 763 21.45 51.06 5.57
C ASN A 763 21.38 50.95 4.03
N GLY A 764 20.25 51.30 3.41
CA GLY A 764 20.15 51.45 1.95
C GLY A 764 20.74 52.77 1.42
N ASP A 765 20.88 52.87 0.10
CA ASP A 765 21.51 53.99 -0.62
C ASP A 765 20.99 55.40 -0.22
N GLY A 766 19.67 55.57 -0.04
CA GLY A 766 19.05 56.84 0.34
C GLY A 766 18.79 57.06 1.84
N SER A 767 19.28 56.19 2.73
CA SER A 767 18.91 56.21 4.17
C SER A 767 19.32 57.50 4.89
N THR A 768 18.33 58.33 5.24
CA THR A 768 18.50 59.51 6.12
C THR A 768 18.12 59.25 7.57
N ALA A 769 17.29 58.24 7.84
CA ALA A 769 16.78 57.91 9.18
C ALA A 769 17.90 57.52 10.18
N PHE A 770 18.97 56.90 9.69
CA PHE A 770 20.15 56.51 10.46
C PHE A 770 21.36 57.43 10.21
N GLY A 771 21.13 58.71 9.88
CA GLY A 771 22.18 59.66 9.48
C GLY A 771 23.28 59.94 10.52
N ALA A 772 23.12 59.51 11.78
CA ALA A 772 24.15 59.57 12.81
C ALA A 772 25.07 58.33 12.88
N ILE A 773 24.74 57.24 12.17
CA ILE A 773 25.37 55.93 12.34
C ILE A 773 25.81 55.36 10.97
N GLY A 774 27.03 55.72 10.57
CA GLY A 774 27.73 55.23 9.36
C GLY A 774 27.21 55.75 8.01
N GLY A 775 25.93 56.12 7.90
CA GLY A 775 25.32 56.58 6.65
C GLY A 775 25.03 55.44 5.65
N PRO A 776 24.78 55.77 4.36
CA PRO A 776 24.38 54.82 3.34
C PRO A 776 25.28 53.59 3.21
N ASN A 777 24.68 52.43 2.91
CA ASN A 777 25.36 51.15 2.66
C ASN A 777 26.21 50.61 3.82
N THR A 778 26.12 51.18 5.02
CA THR A 778 26.79 50.67 6.23
C THR A 778 26.02 49.48 6.83
N PHE A 779 26.76 48.45 7.23
CA PHE A 779 26.28 47.38 8.11
C PHE A 779 26.72 47.65 9.56
N GLY A 780 25.85 47.43 10.53
CA GLY A 780 26.17 47.68 11.94
C GLY A 780 25.42 46.80 12.94
N ILE A 781 26.01 46.70 14.13
CA ILE A 781 25.50 46.00 15.30
C ILE A 781 25.67 46.93 16.51
N GLY A 782 24.60 47.14 17.28
CA GLY A 782 24.60 48.08 18.40
C GLY A 782 23.46 47.87 19.38
N PHE A 783 23.47 48.63 20.47
CA PHE A 783 22.49 48.55 21.55
C PHE A 783 21.80 49.91 21.73
N VAL A 784 20.48 49.89 21.88
CA VAL A 784 19.65 51.04 22.27
C VAL A 784 19.27 50.83 23.73
N ASP A 785 19.43 51.85 24.58
CA ASP A 785 19.24 51.72 26.04
C ASP A 785 17.87 52.20 26.55
N GLY A 786 17.09 52.84 25.68
CA GLY A 786 15.79 53.46 26.01
C GLY A 786 15.88 54.94 26.41
N ALA A 787 17.08 55.52 26.45
CA ALA A 787 17.34 56.96 26.52
C ALA A 787 17.93 57.50 25.20
N GLY A 788 18.59 56.65 24.40
CA GLY A 788 19.03 56.95 23.05
C GLY A 788 19.77 55.78 22.38
N TRP A 789 20.47 56.08 21.30
CA TRP A 789 21.49 55.20 20.73
C TRP A 789 22.80 55.39 21.48
N ASP A 790 23.35 54.32 22.06
CA ASP A 790 24.74 54.30 22.54
C ASP A 790 25.66 53.97 21.34
N PRO A 791 26.59 54.87 20.94
CA PRO A 791 27.47 54.67 19.80
C PRO A 791 28.58 53.62 20.02
N ALA A 792 28.51 52.82 21.09
CA ALA A 792 29.34 51.62 21.34
C ALA A 792 29.12 50.46 20.31
N ALA A 793 28.85 50.81 19.05
CA ALA A 793 28.53 49.88 17.96
C ALA A 793 29.78 49.30 17.29
N PHE A 794 29.62 48.10 16.73
CA PHE A 794 30.52 47.55 15.71
C PHE A 794 30.00 47.95 14.33
N GLN A 795 30.83 48.58 13.51
CA GLN A 795 30.46 49.11 12.19
C GLN A 795 31.38 48.57 11.09
N ILE A 796 30.81 48.22 9.93
CA ILE A 796 31.56 47.94 8.70
C ILE A 796 31.06 48.88 7.61
N LEU A 797 31.94 49.75 7.14
CA LEU A 797 31.66 50.69 6.05
C LEU A 797 31.83 50.00 4.69
N PRO A 798 31.16 50.47 3.62
CA PRO A 798 31.50 50.13 2.22
C PRO A 798 33.00 50.31 1.91
N ASN A 799 33.61 51.22 2.67
CA ASN A 799 35.04 51.37 2.98
C ASN A 799 35.94 50.12 2.97
N GLY A 800 35.42 49.01 3.52
CA GLY A 800 36.25 47.98 4.15
C GLY A 800 36.88 48.41 5.48
N ARG A 801 36.51 49.59 6.01
CA ARG A 801 36.91 50.07 7.35
C ARG A 801 36.00 49.47 8.42
N ILE A 802 36.60 49.09 9.55
CA ILE A 802 35.93 48.51 10.71
C ILE A 802 36.08 49.47 11.89
N GLY A 803 34.94 49.88 12.46
CA GLY A 803 34.89 50.69 13.68
C GLY A 803 34.40 49.87 14.87
N ILE A 804 35.06 50.02 16.02
CA ILE A 804 34.64 49.44 17.30
C ILE A 804 34.49 50.56 18.33
N GLY A 805 33.25 50.97 18.60
CA GLY A 805 32.92 52.04 19.56
C GLY A 805 33.51 53.41 19.19
N THR A 806 33.59 53.73 17.90
CA THR A 806 34.23 54.94 17.38
C THR A 806 33.38 56.20 17.56
N HIS A 807 33.55 56.83 18.72
CA HIS A 807 33.35 58.27 18.99
C HIS A 807 31.96 58.86 18.69
N ALA A 808 31.87 60.18 18.56
CA ALA A 808 30.62 60.93 18.68
C ALA A 808 29.73 60.81 17.42
N ASN A 809 28.41 60.97 17.60
CA ASN A 809 27.39 60.86 16.53
C ASN A 809 27.84 61.48 15.20
N GLY A 810 28.06 60.64 14.19
CA GLY A 810 28.47 61.02 12.83
C GLY A 810 29.98 60.91 12.52
N GLU A 811 30.85 60.59 13.47
CA GLU A 811 32.26 60.30 13.19
C GLU A 811 32.41 58.91 12.54
N LEU A 812 33.28 58.84 11.52
CA LEU A 812 33.58 57.60 10.78
C LEU A 812 34.99 57.11 11.14
N PRO A 813 35.22 55.77 11.19
CA PRO A 813 36.53 55.17 11.41
C PRO A 813 37.64 55.83 10.58
N GLY A 814 38.68 56.35 11.22
CA GLY A 814 39.79 57.07 10.59
C GLY A 814 40.75 56.16 9.82
N THR A 815 40.84 54.89 10.23
CA THR A 815 41.76 53.85 9.72
C THR A 815 40.99 52.60 9.25
N THR A 816 41.71 51.56 8.82
CA THR A 816 41.10 50.27 8.41
C THR A 816 40.49 49.49 9.58
N LEU A 817 41.10 49.59 10.77
CA LEU A 817 40.57 49.12 12.04
C LEU A 817 40.75 50.24 13.06
N ASP A 818 39.65 50.77 13.55
CA ASP A 818 39.60 51.91 14.48
C ASP A 818 38.82 51.52 15.74
N VAL A 819 39.31 51.98 16.89
CA VAL A 819 38.78 51.63 18.21
C VAL A 819 38.70 52.91 19.04
N GLY A 820 37.49 53.40 19.30
CA GLY A 820 37.26 54.71 19.93
C GLY A 820 37.55 54.78 21.44
N GLY A 821 38.40 53.88 21.95
CA GLY A 821 38.72 53.72 23.36
C GLY A 821 40.01 52.92 23.57
N SER A 822 40.41 52.76 24.83
CA SER A 822 41.69 52.09 25.16
C SER A 822 41.69 50.60 24.80
N PHE A 823 42.60 50.19 23.92
CA PHE A 823 42.91 48.79 23.66
C PHE A 823 43.87 48.24 24.73
N ALA A 824 43.58 47.04 25.25
CA ALA A 824 44.39 46.38 26.27
C ALA A 824 45.15 45.18 25.69
N LEU A 825 46.44 45.08 26.00
CA LEU A 825 47.28 43.93 25.64
C LEU A 825 46.95 42.70 26.53
N SER A 826 47.00 41.49 25.96
CA SER A 826 46.68 40.26 26.70
C SER A 826 47.88 39.72 27.49
N GLY A 827 47.62 39.14 28.67
CA GLY A 827 48.66 38.49 29.48
C GLY A 827 49.73 39.46 29.98
N ASP A 828 49.43 40.13 31.09
CA ASP A 828 50.44 40.74 31.97
C ASP A 828 50.89 39.71 33.00
N ILE A 829 52.18 39.37 33.01
CA ILE A 829 52.77 38.46 34.01
C ILE A 829 53.90 39.15 34.76
N SER A 830 54.09 38.79 36.03
CA SER A 830 55.17 39.27 36.89
C SER A 830 56.04 38.10 37.36
N PRO A 831 57.05 37.67 36.58
CA PRO A 831 57.91 36.54 36.91
C PRO A 831 58.71 36.71 38.21
N ALA A 832 59.26 35.60 38.71
CA ALA A 832 60.21 35.62 39.81
C ALA A 832 61.45 36.48 39.49
N GLN A 833 62.02 37.11 40.53
CA GLN A 833 63.17 38.01 40.41
C GLN A 833 64.38 37.31 39.77
N ILE A 834 64.99 37.97 38.79
CA ILE A 834 66.19 37.52 38.09
C ILE A 834 67.38 37.67 39.04
N ALA A 835 67.98 36.54 39.41
CA ALA A 835 69.10 36.44 40.36
C ALA A 835 70.45 36.05 39.70
N ALA A 836 70.48 35.92 38.37
CA ALA A 836 71.65 35.63 37.55
C ALA A 836 71.37 35.99 36.08
N ASP A 837 72.41 36.11 35.25
CA ASP A 837 72.26 36.21 33.79
C ASP A 837 71.37 35.08 33.23
N GLN A 838 70.47 35.42 32.32
CA GLN A 838 69.50 34.50 31.70
C GLN A 838 69.81 34.29 30.22
N ASN A 839 69.83 33.03 29.80
CA ASN A 839 69.98 32.64 28.39
C ASN A 839 68.74 31.88 27.93
N ASP A 840 68.19 32.24 26.76
CA ASP A 840 66.94 31.68 26.23
C ASP A 840 65.82 31.73 27.28
N TYR A 841 65.57 32.93 27.83
CA TYR A 841 64.73 33.13 29.01
C TYR A 841 63.30 32.66 28.76
N ASP A 842 62.83 31.82 29.69
CA ASP A 842 61.52 31.18 29.69
C ASP A 842 60.96 31.22 31.12
N PRO A 843 60.36 32.36 31.54
CA PRO A 843 59.81 32.49 32.88
C PRO A 843 58.51 31.70 33.05
N ALA A 844 58.26 31.21 34.27
CA ALA A 844 57.00 30.55 34.58
C ALA A 844 55.78 31.43 34.23
N GLU A 845 54.74 30.79 33.67
CA GLU A 845 53.51 31.42 33.15
C GLU A 845 53.68 32.26 31.86
N TYR A 846 54.86 32.30 31.25
CA TYR A 846 55.06 32.82 29.90
C TYR A 846 54.45 31.87 28.84
N ASP A 847 53.73 32.46 27.89
CA ASP A 847 53.24 31.77 26.69
C ASP A 847 53.13 32.75 25.51
N ILE A 848 52.75 32.25 24.33
CA ILE A 848 52.51 33.04 23.11
C ILE A 848 51.45 34.15 23.25
N LYS A 849 50.54 34.09 24.23
CA LYS A 849 49.47 35.09 24.47
C LYS A 849 49.92 36.23 25.39
N THR A 850 51.03 36.04 26.09
CA THR A 850 51.64 37.02 26.99
C THR A 850 52.15 38.21 26.18
N SER A 851 51.80 39.43 26.55
CA SER A 851 52.20 40.66 25.85
C SER A 851 53.00 41.61 26.72
N VAL A 852 52.97 41.42 28.04
CA VAL A 852 53.72 42.24 29.02
C VAL A 852 54.41 41.33 30.04
N LEU A 853 55.74 41.49 30.20
CA LEU A 853 56.49 40.89 31.30
C LEU A 853 56.98 42.00 32.22
N ARG A 854 56.63 41.89 33.50
CA ARG A 854 57.03 42.81 34.56
C ARG A 854 58.16 42.18 35.36
N LEU A 855 59.39 42.50 34.94
CA LEU A 855 60.61 41.90 35.42
C LEU A 855 61.18 42.68 36.61
N THR A 856 61.92 41.96 37.46
CA THR A 856 62.75 42.52 38.52
C THR A 856 64.08 41.77 38.55
N SER A 857 65.16 42.41 38.99
CA SER A 857 66.48 41.78 39.19
C SER A 857 67.06 42.15 40.56
N ASP A 858 67.90 41.28 41.13
CA ASP A 858 68.57 41.55 42.42
C ASP A 858 69.91 42.31 42.26
N ALA A 859 70.50 42.24 41.07
CA ALA A 859 71.64 43.02 40.59
C ALA A 859 71.50 43.33 39.09
N SER A 860 72.54 43.91 38.49
CA SER A 860 72.61 44.12 37.03
C SER A 860 72.83 42.79 36.31
N HIS A 861 71.77 42.20 35.76
CA HIS A 861 71.82 40.93 35.02
C HIS A 861 71.43 41.08 33.56
N SER A 862 71.99 40.21 32.73
CA SER A 862 71.78 40.16 31.28
C SER A 862 70.70 39.15 30.91
N ILE A 863 69.90 39.44 29.89
CA ILE A 863 69.05 38.48 29.18
C ILE A 863 69.58 38.41 27.74
N THR A 864 70.02 37.24 27.31
CA THR A 864 70.68 37.08 25.99
C THR A 864 69.73 36.65 24.86
N GLY A 865 68.52 36.24 25.23
CA GLY A 865 67.39 35.92 24.35
C GLY A 865 66.15 35.52 25.15
N ILE A 866 64.98 35.44 24.52
CA ILE A 866 63.68 35.06 25.11
C ILE A 866 62.88 34.17 24.15
N VAL A 867 62.18 33.16 24.67
CA VAL A 867 61.51 32.11 23.86
C VAL A 867 60.18 32.57 23.23
N ASP A 868 59.49 31.66 22.53
CA ASP A 868 58.14 31.84 21.95
C ASP A 868 57.98 33.02 20.95
N GLY A 869 59.01 33.28 20.16
CA GLY A 869 58.89 34.15 18.98
C GLY A 869 57.88 33.64 17.96
N ALA A 870 56.98 34.51 17.50
CA ALA A 870 55.97 34.21 16.47
C ALA A 870 55.73 35.47 15.61
N ASP A 871 55.49 35.32 14.30
CA ASP A 871 55.54 36.46 13.37
C ASP A 871 54.62 37.62 13.76
N GLY A 872 55.17 38.84 13.76
CA GLY A 872 54.46 40.06 14.16
C GLY A 872 54.12 40.18 15.65
N ARG A 873 54.45 39.19 16.51
CA ARG A 873 54.19 39.25 17.95
C ARG A 873 54.91 40.45 18.58
N VAL A 874 54.15 41.33 19.23
CA VAL A 874 54.69 42.43 20.04
C VAL A 874 54.77 41.99 21.50
N LEU A 875 55.90 42.23 22.16
CA LEU A 875 56.15 41.89 23.55
C LEU A 875 56.79 43.06 24.29
N THR A 876 56.21 43.52 25.39
CA THR A 876 56.77 44.62 26.20
C THR A 876 57.42 44.07 27.46
N LEU A 877 58.72 44.33 27.60
CA LEU A 877 59.48 44.05 28.82
C LEU A 877 59.52 45.33 29.66
N LEU A 878 58.94 45.32 30.85
CA LEU A 878 58.94 46.43 31.81
C LEU A 878 59.78 46.04 33.03
N ASN A 879 60.79 46.84 33.37
CA ASN A 879 61.55 46.66 34.60
C ASN A 879 60.86 47.40 35.76
N VAL A 880 60.22 46.66 36.65
CA VAL A 880 59.58 47.18 37.87
C VAL A 880 60.48 47.04 39.11
N GLY A 881 61.77 46.74 38.90
CA GLY A 881 62.80 46.61 39.94
C GLY A 881 63.76 47.79 39.99
N SER A 882 64.52 47.90 41.08
CA SER A 882 65.49 48.98 41.29
C SER A 882 66.83 48.79 40.58
N ASN A 883 67.10 47.59 40.05
CA ASN A 883 68.34 47.22 39.38
C ASN A 883 68.13 47.17 37.86
N PRO A 884 69.15 47.48 37.03
CA PRO A 884 69.02 47.39 35.58
C PRO A 884 68.92 45.94 35.08
N ILE A 885 68.31 45.79 33.91
CA ILE A 885 68.24 44.53 33.15
C ILE A 885 68.82 44.80 31.75
N VAL A 886 69.81 44.04 31.32
CA VAL A 886 70.51 44.26 30.03
C VAL A 886 70.04 43.26 28.99
N LEU A 887 69.48 43.69 27.86
CA LEU A 887 69.21 42.83 26.72
C LEU A 887 70.46 42.77 25.83
N SER A 888 71.11 41.60 25.73
CA SER A 888 72.31 41.47 24.89
C SER A 888 71.96 41.25 23.42
N ASN A 889 72.54 42.07 22.55
CA ASN A 889 72.26 42.06 21.11
C ASN A 889 73.00 40.93 20.39
N GLN A 890 72.26 40.09 19.66
CA GLN A 890 72.73 38.96 18.83
C GLN A 890 73.65 37.96 19.56
N ASN A 891 73.59 37.91 20.89
CA ASN A 891 74.48 37.13 21.73
C ASN A 891 74.54 35.66 21.29
N ALA A 892 75.76 35.13 21.16
CA ALA A 892 76.01 33.83 20.57
C ALA A 892 75.51 32.64 21.42
N SER A 893 75.28 32.83 22.73
CA SER A 893 74.86 31.78 23.66
C SER A 893 73.43 31.29 23.40
N SER A 894 72.52 32.20 23.01
CA SER A 894 71.09 31.86 22.88
C SER A 894 70.77 31.19 21.54
N ALA A 895 69.70 30.39 21.49
CA ALA A 895 69.19 29.82 20.25
C ALA A 895 68.85 30.94 19.24
N ALA A 896 69.05 30.68 17.95
CA ALA A 896 68.98 31.72 16.92
C ALA A 896 67.65 32.52 16.95
N ALA A 897 66.51 31.81 16.99
CA ALA A 897 65.18 32.38 17.09
C ALA A 897 65.03 33.39 18.25
N ASN A 898 65.56 33.04 19.42
CA ASN A 898 65.29 33.74 20.68
C ASN A 898 66.09 35.04 20.84
N ARG A 899 67.09 35.31 19.98
CA ARG A 899 68.02 36.43 20.15
C ARG A 899 67.37 37.78 19.86
N PHE A 900 67.81 38.79 20.62
CA PHE A 900 67.52 40.19 20.33
C PHE A 900 68.37 40.70 19.17
N ALA A 901 67.74 41.33 18.18
CA ALA A 901 68.36 41.99 17.03
C ALA A 901 68.07 43.50 17.10
N ILE A 902 68.68 44.14 18.10
CA ILE A 902 68.36 45.50 18.59
C ILE A 902 69.51 46.50 18.37
N GLY A 903 70.54 46.12 17.60
CA GLY A 903 71.66 46.98 17.18
C GLY A 903 72.85 46.92 18.14
N ALA A 904 72.62 47.18 19.42
CA ALA A 904 73.62 47.10 20.50
C ALA A 904 72.95 46.64 21.81
N ASP A 905 73.73 46.23 22.80
CA ASP A 905 73.23 45.80 24.11
C ASP A 905 72.43 46.94 24.79
N PHE A 906 71.17 46.67 25.13
CA PHE A 906 70.22 47.68 25.60
C PHE A 906 69.92 47.51 27.08
N THR A 907 70.14 48.56 27.89
CA THR A 907 69.86 48.52 29.33
C THR A 907 68.48 49.09 29.65
N ILE A 908 67.61 48.27 30.21
CA ILE A 908 66.32 48.67 30.79
C ILE A 908 66.59 49.13 32.23
N GLY A 909 66.60 50.43 32.48
CA GLY A 909 66.70 51.01 33.83
C GLY A 909 65.45 50.76 34.68
N ALA A 910 65.50 51.15 35.95
CA ALA A 910 64.34 51.10 36.84
C ALA A 910 63.17 51.95 36.29
N ASP A 911 61.95 51.42 36.39
CA ASP A 911 60.70 51.99 35.84
C ASP A 911 60.73 52.26 34.31
N GLN A 912 61.65 51.64 33.58
CA GLN A 912 61.73 51.72 32.11
C GLN A 912 61.20 50.44 31.44
N SER A 913 60.77 50.57 30.19
CA SER A 913 60.33 49.45 29.36
C SER A 913 60.91 49.50 27.95
N VAL A 914 60.94 48.35 27.29
CA VAL A 914 61.17 48.24 25.84
C VAL A 914 60.13 47.31 25.23
N SER A 915 59.49 47.77 24.16
CA SER A 915 58.63 46.92 23.32
C SER A 915 59.46 46.32 22.19
N LEU A 916 59.33 45.02 22.03
CA LEU A 916 59.97 44.21 21.00
C LEU A 916 58.91 43.73 20.01
N ILE A 917 59.30 43.49 18.77
CA ILE A 917 58.49 42.82 17.74
C ILE A 917 59.28 41.65 17.16
N TYR A 918 58.65 40.48 17.02
CA TYR A 918 59.29 39.33 16.40
C TYR A 918 59.16 39.38 14.87
N ASP A 919 60.29 39.21 14.19
CA ASP A 919 60.40 39.09 12.73
C ASP A 919 60.75 37.64 12.40
N ASP A 920 59.81 36.90 11.80
CA ASP A 920 60.03 35.50 11.42
C ASP A 920 60.94 35.34 10.19
N THR A 921 61.09 36.37 9.35
CA THR A 921 61.99 36.32 8.17
C THR A 921 63.46 36.29 8.60
N SER A 922 63.83 36.94 9.71
CA SER A 922 65.16 36.76 10.33
C SER A 922 65.19 35.83 11.54
N GLN A 923 64.01 35.44 12.04
CA GLN A 923 63.79 34.71 13.30
C GLN A 923 64.45 35.43 14.47
N ARG A 924 64.06 36.68 14.75
CA ARG A 924 64.63 37.51 15.83
C ARG A 924 63.62 38.44 16.47
N TRP A 925 63.83 38.75 17.75
CA TRP A 925 63.19 39.85 18.45
C TRP A 925 63.88 41.18 18.11
N ARG A 926 63.20 42.07 17.38
CA ARG A 926 63.66 43.43 17.08
C ARG A 926 63.06 44.44 18.05
N SER A 927 63.64 45.61 18.19
CA SER A 927 63.03 46.73 18.93
C SER A 927 61.90 47.35 18.13
N ALA A 928 60.70 47.48 18.71
CA ALA A 928 59.54 48.06 18.04
C ALA A 928 59.58 49.61 18.01
N SER A 929 60.29 50.26 18.94
CA SER A 929 60.31 51.73 19.07
C SER A 929 61.57 52.34 19.69
N LEU A 930 62.72 51.65 19.65
CA LEU A 930 64.00 52.37 19.82
C LEU A 930 64.22 53.23 18.57
N PRO A 931 64.68 54.48 18.70
CA PRO A 931 64.99 55.28 17.52
C PRO A 931 66.11 54.58 16.73
N PHE A 932 65.91 54.43 15.43
CA PHE A 932 67.01 54.18 14.52
C PHE A 932 68.03 55.31 14.72
N GLU A 933 69.27 54.97 15.09
CA GLU A 933 70.43 55.81 14.80
C GLU A 933 70.35 56.18 13.32
N SER A 934 70.15 57.47 13.04
CA SER A 934 69.58 57.88 11.76
C SER A 934 70.57 57.61 10.63
N SER A 935 70.08 57.05 9.53
CA SER A 935 70.93 56.58 8.43
C SER A 935 71.55 57.75 7.64
N GLY A 936 72.63 58.33 8.17
CA GLY A 936 73.61 59.11 7.42
C GLY A 936 73.19 60.50 6.95
N LEU A 937 72.10 61.09 7.47
CA LEU A 937 71.65 62.44 7.10
C LEU A 937 71.58 63.40 8.30
N VAL A 938 72.71 63.53 9.01
CA VAL A 938 72.96 64.68 9.88
C VAL A 938 73.20 65.89 8.97
N GLY A 939 72.29 66.88 9.02
CA GLY A 939 72.50 68.16 8.34
C GLY A 939 73.76 68.88 8.87
N PRO A 940 74.35 69.82 8.13
CA PRO A 940 75.58 70.48 8.55
C PRO A 940 75.48 71.05 9.97
N SER A 941 76.52 70.83 10.79
CA SER A 941 76.51 71.36 12.15
C SER A 941 76.49 72.90 12.14
N GLY A 942 75.81 73.49 13.12
CA GLY A 942 75.73 74.95 13.29
C GLY A 942 74.54 75.65 12.62
N CYS A 943 73.68 74.94 11.87
CA CYS A 943 72.43 75.52 11.33
C CYS A 943 71.18 74.77 11.82
N ALA A 944 70.57 75.28 12.89
CA ALA A 944 69.41 74.67 13.56
C ALA A 944 68.12 75.49 13.37
N THR A 945 68.23 76.74 12.92
CA THR A 945 67.13 77.68 12.71
C THR A 945 67.18 78.26 11.30
N ILE A 946 66.02 78.68 10.79
CA ILE A 946 65.90 79.18 9.42
C ILE A 946 66.65 80.51 9.28
N GLY A 947 67.64 80.53 8.38
CA GLY A 947 68.55 81.66 8.17
C GLY A 947 69.96 81.44 8.72
N ASP A 948 70.21 80.39 9.52
CA ASP A 948 71.56 80.07 10.01
C ASP A 948 72.52 79.70 8.87
N LEU A 949 73.75 80.20 8.97
CA LEU A 949 74.87 79.78 8.13
C LEU A 949 75.45 78.47 8.67
N CYS A 950 75.26 77.41 7.91
CA CYS A 950 75.79 76.08 8.15
C CYS A 950 77.34 76.07 8.16
N ALA A 951 77.97 75.12 8.86
CA ALA A 951 79.43 74.99 8.87
C ALA A 951 80.08 74.69 7.49
N ASP A 952 79.28 74.27 6.50
CA ASP A 952 79.71 74.14 5.11
C ASP A 952 79.58 75.44 4.28
N GLY A 953 78.98 76.50 4.84
CA GLY A 953 78.74 77.77 4.14
C GLY A 953 77.44 77.83 3.31
N THR A 954 76.57 76.81 3.41
CA THR A 954 75.18 76.92 2.97
C THR A 954 74.31 77.61 4.03
N VAL A 955 73.10 78.04 3.67
CA VAL A 955 72.13 78.62 4.62
C VAL A 955 70.92 77.71 4.71
N PHE A 956 70.52 77.34 5.94
CA PHE A 956 69.34 76.52 6.16
C PHE A 956 68.05 77.32 5.93
N ALA A 957 67.22 76.86 5.00
CA ALA A 957 65.96 77.51 4.63
C ALA A 957 64.72 76.87 5.30
N GLY A 958 64.90 75.80 6.08
CA GLY A 958 63.83 75.05 6.74
C GLY A 958 63.49 73.75 6.01
N TYR A 959 62.21 73.36 6.02
CA TYR A 959 61.77 72.03 5.59
C TYR A 959 61.00 72.08 4.27
N HIS A 960 61.23 71.09 3.40
CA HIS A 960 60.49 70.95 2.16
C HIS A 960 59.00 70.65 2.46
N PRO A 961 58.03 71.46 1.98
CA PRO A 961 56.64 71.41 2.47
C PRO A 961 55.91 70.07 2.39
N ILE A 962 56.32 69.17 1.48
CA ILE A 962 55.63 67.89 1.26
C ILE A 962 56.45 66.70 1.79
N THR A 963 57.77 66.69 1.63
CA THR A 963 58.62 65.53 2.03
C THR A 963 59.25 65.68 3.41
N GLN A 964 59.19 66.88 4.02
CA GLN A 964 59.84 67.21 5.30
C GLN A 964 61.37 67.02 5.31
N GLU A 965 62.00 66.88 4.14
CA GLU A 965 63.45 66.93 3.98
C GLU A 965 63.98 68.35 4.30
N HIS A 966 65.20 68.47 4.81
CA HIS A 966 65.85 69.78 4.95
C HIS A 966 66.05 70.45 3.58
N LEU A 967 65.93 71.78 3.53
CA LEU A 967 66.18 72.60 2.34
C LEU A 967 67.28 73.62 2.65
N PHE A 968 68.31 73.70 1.83
CA PHE A 968 69.40 74.66 1.97
C PHE A 968 69.59 75.49 0.70
N ILE A 969 70.08 76.72 0.86
CA ILE A 969 70.35 77.68 -0.22
C ILE A 969 71.76 78.26 -0.14
N PRO A 970 72.35 78.73 -1.26
CA PRO A 970 73.58 79.50 -1.24
C PRO A 970 73.35 80.90 -0.67
N THR A 971 74.40 81.56 -0.19
CA THR A 971 74.34 82.94 0.33
C THR A 971 74.03 83.98 -0.75
N THR A 972 74.40 83.73 -2.01
CA THR A 972 74.21 84.63 -3.16
C THR A 972 73.24 84.09 -4.21
N ASP A 973 72.79 84.95 -5.14
CA ASP A 973 72.11 84.51 -6.37
C ASP A 973 73.14 83.95 -7.37
N GLN A 974 72.83 82.85 -8.03
CA GLN A 974 73.72 82.26 -9.05
C GLN A 974 73.60 83.00 -10.40
N GLY A 975 72.48 83.69 -10.61
CA GLY A 975 72.29 84.60 -11.74
C GLY A 975 71.32 85.71 -11.40
N THR A 976 71.60 86.94 -11.84
CA THR A 976 70.71 88.09 -11.65
C THR A 976 69.88 88.42 -12.89
N THR A 977 70.32 87.96 -14.08
CA THR A 977 69.70 88.23 -15.38
C THR A 977 69.79 87.01 -16.30
N SER A 978 69.09 85.93 -15.96
CA SER A 978 69.18 84.62 -16.64
C SER A 978 67.86 84.25 -17.31
N GLN A 979 67.94 83.75 -18.56
CA GLN A 979 66.79 83.16 -19.24
C GLN A 979 66.52 81.75 -18.72
N TRP A 980 65.25 81.32 -18.74
CA TRP A 980 64.89 79.94 -18.44
C TRP A 980 65.45 78.99 -19.52
N LYS A 981 65.31 79.41 -20.78
CA LYS A 981 65.86 78.76 -21.98
C LYS A 981 66.17 79.81 -23.06
N THR A 982 67.09 79.52 -23.98
CA THR A 982 67.47 80.42 -25.09
C THR A 982 66.53 80.39 -26.30
N SER A 983 65.48 79.55 -26.28
CA SER A 983 64.46 79.43 -27.33
C SER A 983 63.10 78.99 -26.75
N THR A 984 62.03 79.19 -27.51
CA THR A 984 60.66 78.74 -27.20
C THR A 984 60.14 77.74 -28.25
N GLY A 985 58.89 77.29 -28.11
CA GLY A 985 58.23 76.38 -29.05
C GLY A 985 58.43 74.89 -28.73
N THR A 986 58.92 74.54 -27.54
CA THR A 986 59.16 73.17 -27.07
C THR A 986 58.76 73.02 -25.61
N ASN A 987 58.12 71.90 -25.25
CA ASN A 987 57.90 71.50 -23.87
C ASN A 987 59.15 70.76 -23.40
N ASP A 988 59.76 71.18 -22.30
CA ASP A 988 61.09 70.71 -21.87
C ASP A 988 61.05 69.85 -20.61
N ILE A 989 60.01 70.01 -19.78
CA ILE A 989 59.76 69.16 -18.62
C ILE A 989 58.59 68.21 -18.93
N ALA A 990 58.87 66.90 -19.02
CA ALA A 990 57.87 65.89 -19.36
C ALA A 990 57.02 65.47 -18.16
N THR A 991 57.64 65.40 -16.98
CA THR A 991 56.99 65.17 -15.69
C THR A 991 57.17 66.42 -14.85
N ASP A 992 56.30 67.41 -15.07
CA ASP A 992 56.42 68.72 -14.44
C ASP A 992 55.88 68.73 -13.00
N SER A 993 56.79 68.49 -12.06
CA SER A 993 56.48 68.56 -10.64
C SER A 993 56.36 70.01 -10.18
N THR A 994 55.22 70.34 -9.59
CA THR A 994 55.01 71.63 -8.92
C THR A 994 55.80 71.75 -7.62
N TYR A 995 56.30 70.64 -7.07
CA TYR A 995 56.95 70.55 -5.75
C TYR A 995 58.31 69.83 -5.73
N ASP A 996 58.83 69.35 -6.87
CA ASP A 996 60.14 68.70 -6.92
C ASP A 996 61.03 69.29 -8.01
N GLY A 997 61.80 70.31 -7.63
CA GLY A 997 62.73 70.98 -8.52
C GLY A 997 63.91 70.11 -8.91
N ARG A 998 64.25 69.09 -8.12
CA ARG A 998 65.33 68.15 -8.40
C ARG A 998 64.90 67.22 -9.54
N ALA A 999 63.67 66.70 -9.49
CA ALA A 999 63.04 65.93 -10.55
C ALA A 999 62.88 66.73 -11.86
N ASN A 1000 62.42 67.99 -11.78
CA ASN A 1000 62.33 68.86 -12.97
C ASN A 1000 63.72 69.17 -13.54
N THR A 1001 64.62 69.67 -12.70
CA THR A 1001 65.99 70.03 -13.11
C THR A 1001 66.71 68.86 -13.76
N ASN A 1002 66.51 67.64 -13.29
CA ASN A 1002 67.16 66.45 -13.87
C ASN A 1002 66.67 66.06 -15.27
N GLN A 1003 65.51 66.54 -15.74
CA GLN A 1003 65.00 66.22 -17.08
C GLN A 1003 65.70 66.99 -18.20
N VAL A 1004 66.21 68.20 -17.95
CA VAL A 1004 66.91 69.01 -18.96
C VAL A 1004 68.42 68.77 -18.98
N ALA A 1005 69.05 68.83 -20.15
CA ALA A 1005 70.50 68.71 -20.28
C ALA A 1005 71.25 69.88 -19.60
N ASN A 1006 72.43 69.62 -19.01
CA ASN A 1006 73.33 70.70 -18.58
C ASN A 1006 73.96 71.38 -19.81
N SER A 1007 73.23 72.33 -20.40
CA SER A 1007 73.56 73.01 -21.65
C SER A 1007 73.35 74.51 -21.52
N THR A 1008 74.10 75.30 -22.30
CA THR A 1008 73.85 76.74 -22.50
C THR A 1008 72.46 77.03 -23.10
N THR A 1009 71.78 76.01 -23.64
CA THR A 1009 70.36 76.06 -24.00
C THR A 1009 69.45 76.45 -22.83
N PHE A 1010 69.80 76.08 -21.59
CA PHE A 1010 68.98 76.25 -20.39
C PHE A 1010 69.71 77.07 -19.31
N PRO A 1011 69.89 78.40 -19.46
CA PRO A 1011 70.81 79.16 -18.61
C PRO A 1011 70.45 79.10 -17.12
N ALA A 1012 69.17 79.18 -16.75
CA ALA A 1012 68.74 79.10 -15.36
C ALA A 1012 69.05 77.74 -14.69
N PHE A 1013 68.79 76.63 -15.39
CA PHE A 1013 69.11 75.29 -14.89
C PHE A 1013 70.62 75.03 -14.85
N LYS A 1014 71.36 75.49 -15.87
CA LYS A 1014 72.82 75.33 -15.94
C LYS A 1014 73.52 75.98 -14.75
N LEU A 1015 73.07 77.16 -14.33
CA LEU A 1015 73.62 77.84 -13.15
C LEU A 1015 73.50 77.04 -11.86
N CYS A 1016 72.51 76.14 -11.74
CA CYS A 1016 72.41 75.21 -10.61
C CYS A 1016 73.20 73.92 -10.85
N LYS A 1017 73.18 73.35 -12.05
CA LYS A 1017 73.93 72.12 -12.38
C LYS A 1017 75.44 72.29 -12.43
N ASP A 1018 75.94 73.52 -12.60
CA ASP A 1018 77.36 73.86 -12.51
C ASP A 1018 77.76 74.30 -11.08
N LEU A 1019 76.80 74.51 -10.17
CA LEU A 1019 77.10 75.05 -8.85
C LEU A 1019 77.85 74.02 -8.01
N THR A 1020 79.04 74.42 -7.55
CA THR A 1020 79.81 73.70 -6.54
C THR A 1020 80.08 74.64 -5.38
N THR A 1021 79.40 74.41 -4.26
CA THR A 1021 79.42 75.30 -3.08
C THR A 1021 79.07 74.49 -1.84
N GLY A 1022 79.78 74.75 -0.74
CA GLY A 1022 79.73 73.94 0.49
C GLY A 1022 80.24 72.51 0.35
N GLY A 1023 81.05 72.24 -0.69
CA GLY A 1023 81.46 70.87 -1.06
C GLY A 1023 80.41 70.09 -1.86
N HIS A 1024 79.22 70.68 -2.07
CA HIS A 1024 78.07 70.03 -2.70
C HIS A 1024 77.94 70.37 -4.19
N SER A 1025 77.43 69.41 -4.97
CA SER A 1025 77.21 69.51 -6.42
C SER A 1025 75.80 69.09 -6.89
N ASP A 1026 74.93 68.67 -5.97
CA ASP A 1026 73.57 68.19 -6.21
C ASP A 1026 72.49 69.31 -6.13
N TRP A 1027 72.93 70.53 -6.41
CA TRP A 1027 72.12 71.75 -6.48
C TRP A 1027 71.18 71.74 -7.67
N TYR A 1028 69.97 72.27 -7.48
CA TYR A 1028 68.94 72.30 -8.51
C TYR A 1028 68.15 73.62 -8.51
N LEU A 1029 67.45 73.90 -9.62
CA LEU A 1029 66.55 75.03 -9.72
C LEU A 1029 65.24 74.66 -9.00
N PRO A 1030 64.77 75.41 -7.98
CA PRO A 1030 63.62 75.02 -7.17
C PRO A 1030 62.34 74.95 -8.00
N SER A 1031 61.43 74.04 -7.64
CA SER A 1031 60.08 74.01 -8.17
C SER A 1031 59.25 75.22 -7.72
N ARG A 1032 58.08 75.38 -8.32
CA ARG A 1032 57.15 76.46 -8.00
C ARG A 1032 56.73 76.50 -6.52
N VAL A 1033 56.55 75.35 -5.86
CA VAL A 1033 56.20 75.27 -4.42
C VAL A 1033 57.43 75.49 -3.54
N GLU A 1034 58.60 74.95 -3.90
CA GLU A 1034 59.85 75.22 -3.16
C GLU A 1034 60.20 76.71 -3.18
N LEU A 1035 60.03 77.38 -4.33
CA LEU A 1035 60.29 78.80 -4.48
C LEU A 1035 59.23 79.68 -3.78
N TYR A 1036 57.99 79.20 -3.66
CA TYR A 1036 56.95 79.84 -2.82
C TYR A 1036 57.24 79.67 -1.32
N TYR A 1037 57.76 78.52 -0.90
CA TYR A 1037 58.19 78.31 0.48
C TYR A 1037 59.37 79.22 0.86
N LEU A 1038 60.40 79.31 0.00
CA LEU A 1038 61.50 80.28 0.15
C LEU A 1038 61.00 81.72 0.27
N TRP A 1039 59.98 82.09 -0.51
CA TRP A 1039 59.33 83.38 -0.36
C TRP A 1039 58.69 83.57 1.03
N SER A 1040 57.94 82.59 1.53
CA SER A 1040 57.26 82.71 2.83
C SER A 1040 58.22 82.83 4.04
N VAL A 1041 59.44 82.28 3.93
CA VAL A 1041 60.46 82.36 4.99
C VAL A 1041 61.52 83.43 4.76
N GLN A 1042 61.48 84.17 3.64
CA GLN A 1042 62.55 85.11 3.25
C GLN A 1042 62.90 86.15 4.34
N GLY A 1043 61.88 86.62 5.08
CA GLY A 1043 62.07 87.61 6.14
C GLY A 1043 62.87 87.06 7.32
N THR A 1044 62.70 85.78 7.66
CA THR A 1044 63.49 85.09 8.68
C THR A 1044 64.93 84.88 8.20
N ILE A 1045 65.10 84.46 6.94
CA ILE A 1045 66.41 84.22 6.33
C ILE A 1045 67.25 85.52 6.28
N GLU A 1046 66.65 86.64 5.90
CA GLU A 1046 67.37 87.93 5.87
C GLU A 1046 67.54 88.56 7.25
N ALA A 1047 66.65 88.29 8.21
CA ALA A 1047 66.83 88.73 9.60
C ALA A 1047 68.05 88.09 10.28
N ALA A 1048 68.48 86.91 9.83
CA ALA A 1048 69.75 86.29 10.25
C ALA A 1048 71.00 86.96 9.66
N GLY A 1049 70.86 87.89 8.71
CA GLY A 1049 71.95 88.70 8.15
C GLY A 1049 72.90 87.98 7.17
N ASN A 1050 72.84 86.65 7.08
CA ASN A 1050 73.68 85.83 6.20
C ASN A 1050 73.34 86.01 4.71
N ILE A 1051 72.15 86.54 4.40
CA ILE A 1051 71.64 86.84 3.07
C ILE A 1051 70.92 88.20 3.14
N THR A 1052 71.09 89.04 2.12
CA THR A 1052 70.60 90.44 2.13
C THR A 1052 69.92 90.87 0.82
N ASN A 1053 69.56 89.89 -0.03
CA ASN A 1053 69.20 90.13 -1.43
C ASN A 1053 68.03 89.29 -1.98
N LEU A 1054 67.31 88.54 -1.15
CA LEU A 1054 66.08 87.81 -1.51
C LEU A 1054 64.90 88.76 -1.71
N GLN A 1055 64.68 89.71 -0.78
CA GLN A 1055 63.59 90.70 -0.86
C GLN A 1055 63.76 91.77 -1.96
N ASN A 1056 64.76 91.62 -2.83
CA ASN A 1056 64.96 92.51 -3.97
C ASN A 1056 63.72 92.59 -4.87
N ALA A 1057 63.49 93.77 -5.47
CA ALA A 1057 62.43 94.02 -6.44
C ALA A 1057 62.67 93.27 -7.76
N SER A 1058 62.46 91.95 -7.76
CA SER A 1058 62.81 91.05 -8.85
C SER A 1058 62.00 89.76 -8.81
N TYR A 1059 61.87 89.14 -9.98
CA TYR A 1059 61.38 87.78 -10.13
C TYR A 1059 62.55 86.79 -10.05
N TYR A 1060 62.28 85.59 -9.53
CA TYR A 1060 63.15 84.42 -9.56
C TYR A 1060 62.51 83.32 -10.42
N TRP A 1061 63.30 82.62 -11.24
CA TRP A 1061 62.84 81.46 -12.00
C TRP A 1061 62.65 80.23 -11.11
N SER A 1062 61.56 79.49 -11.33
CA SER A 1062 61.42 78.10 -10.88
C SER A 1062 61.71 77.12 -12.03
N SER A 1063 61.92 75.86 -11.70
CA SER A 1063 62.03 74.74 -12.65
C SER A 1063 60.69 74.26 -13.21
N THR A 1064 59.57 74.78 -12.73
CA THR A 1064 58.21 74.36 -13.15
C THR A 1064 57.82 75.08 -14.43
N GLU A 1065 57.38 74.33 -15.42
CA GLU A 1065 56.99 74.83 -16.74
C GLU A 1065 55.51 75.28 -16.75
N TYR A 1066 55.06 75.92 -17.81
CA TYR A 1066 53.64 76.21 -18.02
C TYR A 1066 53.17 75.82 -19.42
N ASP A 1067 53.92 76.24 -20.43
CA ASP A 1067 53.69 75.86 -21.82
C ASP A 1067 55.00 75.93 -22.62
N THR A 1068 54.92 75.58 -23.91
CA THR A 1068 56.07 75.55 -24.83
C THR A 1068 56.83 76.87 -24.98
N ASN A 1069 56.26 77.99 -24.51
CA ASN A 1069 56.85 79.33 -24.52
C ASN A 1069 57.08 79.92 -23.11
N SER A 1070 56.51 79.34 -22.06
CA SER A 1070 56.35 79.97 -20.75
C SER A 1070 56.68 79.03 -19.58
N ALA A 1071 57.24 79.59 -18.51
CA ALA A 1071 57.51 78.89 -17.25
C ALA A 1071 57.11 79.78 -16.05
N TRP A 1072 57.15 79.26 -14.82
CA TRP A 1072 56.72 80.01 -13.63
C TRP A 1072 57.88 80.73 -12.93
N PRO A 1073 57.88 82.08 -12.90
CA PRO A 1073 58.63 82.83 -11.90
C PRO A 1073 57.83 83.16 -10.63
N GLN A 1074 58.56 83.45 -9.55
CA GLN A 1074 58.06 84.00 -8.28
C GLN A 1074 58.53 85.45 -8.11
N TYR A 1075 57.62 86.39 -7.83
CA TYR A 1075 57.99 87.73 -7.35
C TYR A 1075 58.18 87.70 -5.84
N PHE A 1076 59.39 88.01 -5.37
CA PHE A 1076 59.73 87.91 -3.95
C PHE A 1076 59.16 89.04 -3.06
N PRO A 1077 59.04 90.31 -3.49
CA PRO A 1077 58.53 91.38 -2.62
C PRO A 1077 57.08 91.24 -2.12
N ASN A 1078 56.24 90.42 -2.77
CA ASN A 1078 54.82 90.31 -2.37
C ASN A 1078 54.16 88.92 -2.57
N GLY A 1079 54.92 87.90 -2.99
CA GLY A 1079 54.39 86.54 -3.17
C GLY A 1079 53.64 86.29 -4.48
N THR A 1080 53.51 87.28 -5.36
CA THR A 1080 52.85 87.10 -6.67
C THR A 1080 53.59 86.07 -7.52
N GLN A 1081 52.89 85.02 -7.91
CA GLN A 1081 53.41 83.92 -8.72
C GLN A 1081 52.56 83.81 -9.99
N GLY A 1082 53.20 83.68 -11.15
CA GLY A 1082 52.56 83.68 -12.46
C GLY A 1082 53.42 82.99 -13.50
N TYR A 1083 53.00 82.98 -14.77
CA TYR A 1083 53.81 82.49 -15.88
C TYR A 1083 54.44 83.65 -16.67
N ALA A 1084 55.63 83.43 -17.21
CA ALA A 1084 56.36 84.38 -18.04
C ALA A 1084 57.11 83.66 -19.16
N ASN A 1085 57.42 84.39 -20.24
CA ASN A 1085 58.11 83.84 -21.41
C ASN A 1085 59.52 83.32 -21.04
N LYS A 1086 59.90 82.13 -21.51
CA LYS A 1086 61.19 81.47 -21.20
C LYS A 1086 62.42 82.33 -21.55
N LEU A 1087 62.29 83.27 -22.49
CA LEU A 1087 63.34 84.21 -22.91
C LEU A 1087 63.52 85.41 -21.97
N THR A 1088 62.64 85.60 -20.98
CA THR A 1088 62.77 86.72 -20.04
C THR A 1088 63.92 86.48 -19.07
N ALA A 1089 64.73 87.52 -18.83
CA ALA A 1089 65.87 87.45 -17.91
C ALA A 1089 65.42 87.76 -16.47
N PHE A 1090 65.50 86.76 -15.59
CA PHE A 1090 65.16 86.87 -14.16
C PHE A 1090 66.28 86.32 -13.27
N ARG A 1091 66.11 86.42 -11.95
CA ARG A 1091 67.08 85.89 -10.99
C ARG A 1091 67.00 84.37 -10.89
N VAL A 1092 68.08 83.78 -10.43
CA VAL A 1092 68.23 82.35 -10.15
C VAL A 1092 68.89 82.21 -8.79
N ARG A 1093 68.19 81.55 -7.86
CA ARG A 1093 68.81 80.97 -6.67
C ARG A 1093 68.50 79.49 -6.65
N CYS A 1094 69.56 78.70 -6.51
CA CYS A 1094 69.51 77.26 -6.48
C CYS A 1094 69.19 76.78 -5.05
N VAL A 1095 68.72 75.55 -4.95
CA VAL A 1095 68.44 74.89 -3.66
C VAL A 1095 69.05 73.50 -3.66
N ARG A 1096 69.25 72.93 -2.47
CA ARG A 1096 69.53 71.51 -2.26
C ARG A 1096 68.58 70.94 -1.20
N ARG A 1097 68.38 69.62 -1.22
CA ARG A 1097 68.02 68.82 -0.05
C ARG A 1097 69.21 67.95 0.28
#